data_AF-A0A1G2YQ91-F1
#
_entry.id   AF-A0A1G2YQ91-F1
#
_cell.length_a   1.000
_cell.length_b   1.000
_cell.length_c   1.000
_cell.angle_alpha   90.00
_cell.angle_beta   90.00
_cell.angle_gamma   90.00
#
_symmetry.space_group_name_H-M   'P 1'
#
loop_
_entity.id
_entity.type
_entity.pdbx_description
1 polymer ?
#
loop_
_entity_poly.entity_id
_entity_poly.type
_entity_poly.pdbx_seq_one_letter_code
_entity_poly.pdbx_strand_id
1 'polypeptide(L)'
;MQMLGKHFDIAFAASDGIKKLRELILTLAMQGKLVPQDPKDQPARELLQEVAAEKKLLVRDRKIKAPKPMPEIRANEVPYALPVGWEWVRLGEIGLIGSSSRVHQKDWRASGVPFYRAREIVKLSKNGFVDNDLFIAEELFESLTASGLVPTSGDIMITGVGTIGIPYVVKENDRFYFKDASVLIFKNFFKIFPFYLLHLFRSQLWNNSIHEESMGTTVHTLTIVRANEILIPLPPLAEQRRIVAKIDQLMARCDELEKLRAERDQKRFTVHAAAINQLLTSADINDFSNAWRFITQHFAELYSVNENVAELRKAILQLAVMGKLVPQDPHDQTAGEILKEIAAEKKRLVKEGKIKATKPLPDINSEDVPYGLPSGWTWVRLGTCLLKITDGTHHSPPNVETGDYLYISAKNIKDDGVLLTNATYVTSKVHKEIFSRCDPEYGDILYIKDGATTGIVTINNLKEPFSMLSSVALLKQPRQIDNKYLLFALRSPLFYHEMRSGMTGVAITRVTLQKLNNAIIPLPPLAEQRRIVSRIDQLMVLCDELDRYIIKCQGLADRLMNATVADATGMQKIGGVMVANTKDEKFKAGSDDEILLASDLPREKQSIKNFTLRKFSMSTGYRSLLTLDCLFHGDVRLVSEVSPVCLVGLNGSGKSNLIEAIADVFCFLELINLPWKKIATDSSKYKKNDHFFELEYDIETNDGFHEVVIKKNKKNGVEFYLRGESDILIPVLPGIEQLKLLPRRVIGYSSGLNETVSHPFLRTKTLYSEEVRDAAPKPGAPMSNSKSVIDTRTLYMDYESNAAILICNYIFKTQAELSVINDYTRVNGVSSFNLRFNKKRTGRSADSRIVRLTLELESALKSFLRCAEKESQFSPDKEEYELEFNLDEKTASRFREEFSNAEALFMAMHKWSLLNALVLSDAQRTVFLKEDITKGTLERPPSVPPKDRIFNIADLKLNLSTPAITIDYSGLSDGEHQFIQVFGTVMLFNEPGSLFLFDEPESHFNPEWRTRFNVILNSLPNAKLHEFMISTHSPFLVSGSRGCNVFKFERNGANVGCKPVDFETYGASFDYLLNKLFGIESMIDQNARAELEEIIRGGNKEAMENALGDFAESREKRRLYQALIEKEEGVK
;
A
#
# COMPACT_ATOMS: atom_id res chain seq x y z
N MET A 1 30.24 -11.35 13.62
CA MET A 1 29.76 -11.92 14.92
C MET A 1 28.90 -10.95 15.74
N GLN A 2 29.24 -9.65 15.83
CA GLN A 2 28.37 -8.62 16.46
C GLN A 2 27.03 -8.36 15.73
N MET A 3 26.90 -8.81 14.48
CA MET A 3 25.75 -8.52 13.61
C MET A 3 24.48 -9.27 14.06
N LEU A 4 24.48 -10.61 14.12
CA LEU A 4 23.34 -11.44 14.58
C LEU A 4 22.85 -11.08 15.98
N GLY A 5 23.76 -10.74 16.90
CA GLY A 5 23.41 -10.32 18.27
C GLY A 5 22.49 -9.10 18.33
N LYS A 6 22.67 -8.13 17.41
CA LYS A 6 21.87 -6.90 17.31
C LYS A 6 20.50 -7.10 16.68
N HIS A 7 20.25 -8.27 16.06
CA HIS A 7 19.01 -8.56 15.35
C HIS A 7 17.99 -9.34 16.19
N PHE A 8 18.40 -9.87 17.35
CA PHE A 8 17.49 -10.56 18.26
C PHE A 8 16.40 -9.63 18.83
N ASP A 9 16.74 -8.37 19.15
CA ASP A 9 15.77 -7.40 19.67
C ASP A 9 14.76 -6.99 18.59
N ILE A 10 15.24 -6.83 17.34
CA ILE A 10 14.39 -6.53 16.17
C ILE A 10 13.47 -7.72 15.85
N ALA A 11 14.00 -8.94 15.91
CA ALA A 11 13.25 -10.17 15.70
C ALA A 11 12.20 -10.42 16.80
N PHE A 12 12.48 -9.99 18.04
CA PHE A 12 11.54 -10.07 19.15
C PHE A 12 10.35 -9.09 18.99
N ALA A 13 10.60 -7.92 18.39
CA ALA A 13 9.58 -6.90 18.17
C ALA A 13 8.66 -7.20 16.95
N ALA A 14 9.18 -7.87 15.92
CA ALA A 14 8.42 -8.17 14.70
C ALA A 14 7.46 -9.37 14.88
N SER A 15 6.34 -9.38 14.13
CA SER A 15 5.30 -10.42 14.21
C SER A 15 5.87 -11.82 13.96
N ASP A 16 6.60 -11.98 12.84
CA ASP A 16 7.27 -13.22 12.40
C ASP A 16 8.79 -13.19 12.61
N GLY A 17 9.31 -12.27 13.43
CA GLY A 17 10.74 -11.98 13.49
C GLY A 17 11.59 -13.18 13.92
N ILE A 18 11.15 -13.95 14.93
CA ILE A 18 11.92 -15.11 15.40
C ILE A 18 11.96 -16.22 14.35
N LYS A 19 10.86 -16.47 13.63
CA LYS A 19 10.82 -17.41 12.52
C LYS A 19 11.78 -17.01 11.40
N LYS A 20 11.76 -15.75 10.97
CA LYS A 20 12.69 -15.20 9.96
C LYS A 20 14.14 -15.28 10.43
N LEU A 21 14.39 -15.10 11.72
CA LEU A 21 15.73 -15.23 12.29
C LEU A 21 16.26 -16.68 12.20
N ARG A 22 15.41 -17.69 12.46
CA ARG A 22 15.76 -19.10 12.27
C ARG A 22 16.12 -19.40 10.81
N GLU A 23 15.33 -18.89 9.88
CA GLU A 23 15.61 -19.02 8.43
C GLU A 23 16.94 -18.36 8.06
N LEU A 24 17.20 -17.13 8.55
CA LEU A 24 18.46 -16.43 8.34
C LEU A 24 19.67 -17.20 8.87
N ILE A 25 19.58 -17.77 10.08
CA ILE A 25 20.66 -18.57 10.67
C ILE A 25 21.02 -19.75 9.76
N LEU A 26 20.02 -20.46 9.24
CA LEU A 26 20.25 -21.59 8.32
C LEU A 26 20.82 -21.12 6.98
N THR A 27 20.33 -20.02 6.42
CA THR A 27 20.88 -19.46 5.17
C THR A 27 22.36 -19.07 5.33
N LEU A 28 22.71 -18.36 6.40
CA LEU A 28 24.09 -17.98 6.70
C LEU A 28 24.98 -19.20 6.93
N ALA A 29 24.44 -20.26 7.54
CA ALA A 29 25.15 -21.53 7.71
C ALA A 29 25.48 -22.15 6.35
N MET A 30 24.51 -22.24 5.43
CA MET A 30 24.73 -22.86 4.12
C MET A 30 25.64 -22.03 3.20
N GLN A 31 25.71 -20.71 3.41
CA GLN A 31 26.64 -19.83 2.70
C GLN A 31 28.06 -19.82 3.28
N GLY A 32 28.31 -20.55 4.38
CA GLY A 32 29.59 -20.53 5.09
C GLY A 32 29.92 -19.19 5.76
N LYS A 33 28.90 -18.37 6.04
CA LYS A 33 29.04 -17.05 6.69
C LYS A 33 28.78 -17.10 8.21
N LEU A 34 28.35 -18.24 8.74
CA LEU A 34 27.95 -18.37 10.15
C LEU A 34 29.13 -18.52 11.11
N VAL A 35 30.20 -19.19 10.68
CA VAL A 35 31.42 -19.42 11.47
C VAL A 35 32.66 -19.03 10.64
N PRO A 36 33.78 -18.63 11.27
CA PRO A 36 35.03 -18.39 10.55
C PRO A 36 35.61 -19.67 9.93
N GLN A 37 36.21 -19.53 8.75
CA GLN A 37 36.99 -20.59 8.09
C GLN A 37 38.35 -20.77 8.79
N ASP A 38 38.80 -22.02 8.97
CA ASP A 38 40.14 -22.34 9.47
C ASP A 38 40.98 -22.90 8.31
N PRO A 39 42.07 -22.21 7.89
CA PRO A 39 42.96 -22.70 6.82
C PRO A 39 43.63 -24.05 7.11
N LYS A 40 43.63 -24.52 8.37
CA LYS A 40 44.15 -25.84 8.77
C LYS A 40 43.13 -26.96 8.59
N ASP A 41 41.87 -26.64 8.32
CA ASP A 41 40.87 -27.66 8.06
C ASP A 41 41.17 -28.37 6.74
N GLN A 42 40.95 -29.68 6.75
CA GLN A 42 41.00 -30.49 5.55
C GLN A 42 39.90 -30.02 4.57
N PRO A 43 40.24 -29.60 3.34
CA PRO A 43 39.26 -29.06 2.40
C PRO A 43 38.22 -30.12 2.01
N ALA A 44 37.00 -29.69 1.67
CA ALA A 44 35.90 -30.57 1.30
C ALA A 44 36.25 -31.50 0.12
N ARG A 45 37.15 -31.06 -0.76
CA ARG A 45 37.68 -31.86 -1.87
C ARG A 45 38.35 -33.17 -1.43
N GLU A 46 39.06 -33.17 -0.30
CA GLU A 46 39.69 -34.40 0.21
C GLU A 46 38.64 -35.34 0.81
N LEU A 47 37.66 -34.79 1.54
CA LEU A 47 36.50 -35.54 2.01
C LEU A 47 35.76 -36.23 0.84
N LEU A 48 35.62 -35.55 -0.30
CA LEU A 48 35.03 -36.13 -1.51
C LEU A 48 35.87 -37.27 -2.10
N GLN A 49 37.19 -37.21 -2.00
CA GLN A 49 38.05 -38.33 -2.44
C GLN A 49 37.87 -39.55 -1.54
N GLU A 50 37.75 -39.35 -0.23
CA GLU A 50 37.44 -40.41 0.74
C GLU A 50 36.07 -41.03 0.45
N VAL A 51 35.05 -40.19 0.24
CA VAL A 51 33.69 -40.61 -0.15
C VAL A 51 33.75 -41.45 -1.43
N ALA A 52 34.46 -40.99 -2.46
CA ALA A 52 34.58 -41.69 -3.73
C ALA A 52 35.32 -43.04 -3.59
N ALA A 53 36.36 -43.10 -2.76
CA ALA A 53 37.11 -44.33 -2.49
C ALA A 53 36.25 -45.37 -1.76
N GLU A 54 35.52 -44.95 -0.71
CA GLU A 54 34.60 -45.81 0.03
C GLU A 54 33.44 -46.27 -0.87
N LYS A 55 32.91 -45.39 -1.74
CA LYS A 55 31.86 -45.75 -2.70
C LYS A 55 32.33 -46.84 -3.67
N LYS A 56 33.58 -46.75 -4.16
CA LYS A 56 34.19 -47.81 -4.99
C LYS A 56 34.32 -49.13 -4.25
N LEU A 57 34.71 -49.11 -2.97
CA LEU A 57 34.77 -50.32 -2.14
C LEU A 57 33.38 -50.96 -1.97
N LEU A 58 32.35 -50.16 -1.68
CA LEU A 58 30.98 -50.67 -1.52
C LEU A 58 30.40 -51.25 -2.83
N VAL A 59 30.75 -50.68 -3.99
CA VAL A 59 30.39 -51.24 -5.31
C VAL A 59 31.11 -52.57 -5.56
N ARG A 60 32.43 -52.62 -5.28
CA ARG A 60 33.24 -53.84 -5.42
C ARG A 60 32.70 -54.98 -4.54
N ASP A 61 32.34 -54.65 -3.30
CA ASP A 61 31.82 -55.59 -2.32
C ASP A 61 30.32 -55.91 -2.53
N ARG A 62 29.72 -55.42 -3.64
CA ARG A 62 28.30 -55.61 -4.03
C ARG A 62 27.28 -55.13 -3.00
N LYS A 63 27.68 -54.24 -2.09
CA LYS A 63 26.80 -53.62 -1.08
C LYS A 63 25.92 -52.53 -1.67
N ILE A 64 26.39 -51.86 -2.73
CA ILE A 64 25.61 -50.88 -3.51
C ILE A 64 25.77 -51.15 -5.00
N LYS A 65 24.78 -50.78 -5.82
CA LYS A 65 24.88 -50.84 -7.28
C LYS A 65 25.81 -49.75 -7.80
N ALA A 66 26.46 -49.99 -8.94
CA ALA A 66 27.23 -48.96 -9.62
C ALA A 66 26.31 -47.76 -9.93
N PRO A 67 26.63 -46.56 -9.40
CA PRO A 67 25.79 -45.38 -9.61
C PRO A 67 25.84 -44.94 -11.08
N LYS A 68 24.75 -44.38 -11.57
CA LYS A 68 24.77 -43.67 -12.87
C LYS A 68 25.70 -42.45 -12.75
N PRO A 69 26.42 -42.09 -13.82
CA PRO A 69 27.19 -40.85 -13.84
C PRO A 69 26.26 -39.66 -13.59
N MET A 70 26.68 -38.77 -12.69
CA MET A 70 25.91 -37.56 -12.37
C MET A 70 26.18 -36.46 -13.41
N PRO A 71 25.21 -35.58 -13.67
CA PRO A 71 25.43 -34.43 -14.54
C PRO A 71 26.52 -33.51 -13.98
N GLU A 72 27.39 -33.02 -14.86
CA GLU A 72 28.36 -31.98 -14.49
C GLU A 72 27.65 -30.74 -13.96
N ILE A 73 28.26 -30.09 -12.96
CA ILE A 73 27.73 -28.85 -12.36
C ILE A 73 28.07 -27.70 -13.30
N ARG A 74 27.06 -27.00 -13.80
CA ARG A 74 27.25 -25.86 -14.71
C ARG A 74 27.32 -24.55 -13.92
N ALA A 75 28.03 -23.55 -14.47
CA ALA A 75 28.20 -22.25 -13.80
C ALA A 75 26.88 -21.53 -13.51
N ASN A 76 25.88 -21.69 -14.37
CA ASN A 76 24.54 -21.10 -14.21
C ASN A 76 23.64 -21.83 -13.18
N GLU A 77 24.08 -22.98 -12.66
CA GLU A 77 23.35 -23.75 -11.65
C GLU A 77 23.81 -23.41 -10.22
N VAL A 78 24.94 -22.70 -10.08
CA VAL A 78 25.53 -22.35 -8.79
C VAL A 78 24.79 -21.15 -8.17
N PRO A 79 24.13 -21.28 -7.01
CA PRO A 79 23.31 -20.21 -6.45
C PRO A 79 24.11 -19.02 -5.88
N TYR A 80 25.32 -19.28 -5.39
CA TYR A 80 26.21 -18.27 -4.81
C TYR A 80 27.65 -18.77 -4.70
N ALA A 81 28.59 -17.83 -4.56
CA ALA A 81 30.00 -18.13 -4.32
C ALA A 81 30.22 -18.77 -2.94
N LEU A 82 31.01 -19.84 -2.90
CA LEU A 82 31.38 -20.54 -1.66
C LEU A 82 32.69 -20.01 -1.06
N PRO A 83 32.89 -20.13 0.26
CA PRO A 83 34.18 -19.86 0.89
C PRO A 83 35.28 -20.81 0.41
N VAL A 84 36.53 -20.40 0.64
CA VAL A 84 37.71 -21.24 0.37
C VAL A 84 37.61 -22.54 1.16
N GLY A 85 37.81 -23.67 0.48
CA GLY A 85 37.78 -25.02 1.07
C GLY A 85 36.42 -25.72 1.02
N TRP A 86 35.36 -25.04 0.57
CA TRP A 86 34.04 -25.62 0.32
C TRP A 86 33.88 -26.04 -1.14
N GLU A 87 32.97 -26.99 -1.39
CA GLU A 87 32.67 -27.48 -2.74
C GLU A 87 31.15 -27.55 -2.97
N TRP A 88 30.70 -27.20 -4.18
CA TRP A 88 29.34 -27.52 -4.63
C TRP A 88 29.33 -28.98 -5.08
N VAL A 89 28.37 -29.76 -4.57
CA VAL A 89 28.27 -31.19 -4.88
C VAL A 89 26.81 -31.58 -5.11
N ARG A 90 26.56 -32.59 -5.93
CA ARG A 90 25.24 -33.21 -6.05
C ARG A 90 25.01 -34.10 -4.83
N LEU A 91 23.80 -34.11 -4.28
CA LEU A 91 23.50 -34.92 -3.09
C LEU A 91 23.83 -36.41 -3.30
N GLY A 92 23.64 -36.93 -4.52
CA GLY A 92 23.98 -38.32 -4.88
C GLY A 92 25.48 -38.64 -4.94
N GLU A 93 26.35 -37.63 -4.92
CA GLU A 93 27.80 -37.83 -4.85
C GLU A 93 28.25 -38.17 -3.42
N ILE A 94 27.62 -37.57 -2.41
CA ILE A 94 28.00 -37.69 -1.00
C ILE A 94 27.22 -38.73 -0.20
N GLY A 95 26.31 -39.48 -0.83
CA GLY A 95 25.51 -40.50 -0.17
C GLY A 95 24.73 -41.37 -1.16
N LEU A 96 23.92 -42.28 -0.63
CA LEU A 96 23.01 -43.11 -1.43
C LEU A 96 21.56 -42.77 -1.08
N ILE A 97 20.82 -42.25 -2.05
CA ILE A 97 19.38 -42.02 -1.90
C ILE A 97 18.62 -43.22 -2.43
N GLY A 98 17.68 -43.72 -1.64
CA GLY A 98 16.83 -44.83 -2.04
C GLY A 98 15.48 -44.84 -1.37
N SER A 99 14.73 -45.91 -1.66
CA SER A 99 13.44 -46.23 -1.06
C SER A 99 13.50 -47.66 -0.53
N SER A 100 12.63 -47.98 0.42
CA SER A 100 12.44 -49.34 0.92
C SER A 100 11.79 -50.24 -0.13
N SER A 101 11.95 -51.56 0.05
CA SER A 101 11.13 -52.57 -0.61
C SER A 101 9.68 -52.46 -0.16
N ARG A 102 8.74 -52.68 -1.09
CA ARG A 102 7.30 -52.53 -0.84
C ARG A 102 6.79 -53.50 0.22
N VAL A 103 6.05 -52.97 1.18
CA VAL A 103 5.30 -53.74 2.20
C VAL A 103 3.81 -53.60 1.88
N HIS A 104 3.11 -54.72 1.70
CA HIS A 104 1.69 -54.69 1.37
C HIS A 104 0.83 -54.50 2.61
N GLN A 105 -0.37 -53.95 2.43
CA GLN A 105 -1.31 -53.70 3.53
C GLN A 105 -1.67 -54.96 4.33
N LYS A 106 -1.70 -56.12 3.68
CA LYS A 106 -1.93 -57.43 4.33
C LYS A 106 -0.84 -57.82 5.34
N ASP A 107 0.34 -57.23 5.22
CA ASP A 107 1.50 -57.52 6.07
C ASP A 107 1.54 -56.60 7.31
N TRP A 108 0.62 -55.64 7.40
CA TRP A 108 0.50 -54.73 8.53
C TRP A 108 -0.03 -55.45 9.78
N ARG A 109 0.60 -55.18 10.91
CA ARG A 109 0.29 -55.75 12.22
C ARG A 109 0.02 -54.65 13.23
N ALA A 110 -0.70 -54.99 14.29
CA ALA A 110 -0.95 -54.11 15.43
C ALA A 110 0.22 -54.06 16.44
N SER A 111 1.21 -54.96 16.30
CA SER A 111 2.43 -55.03 17.12
C SER A 111 3.56 -55.69 16.32
N GLY A 112 4.83 -55.46 16.73
CA GLY A 112 6.03 -55.95 16.05
C GLY A 112 7.06 -54.84 15.84
N VAL A 113 7.73 -54.83 14.68
CA VAL A 113 8.67 -53.76 14.31
C VAL A 113 7.91 -52.55 13.76
N PRO A 114 8.13 -51.32 14.26
CA PRO A 114 7.45 -50.12 13.78
C PRO A 114 7.59 -49.94 12.26
N PHE A 115 6.49 -49.61 11.59
CA PHE A 115 6.43 -49.32 10.16
C PHE A 115 5.96 -47.88 9.90
N TYR A 116 6.91 -47.02 9.53
CA TYR A 116 6.66 -45.58 9.41
C TYR A 116 6.32 -45.15 7.99
N ARG A 117 5.27 -44.33 7.88
CA ARG A 117 4.91 -43.59 6.67
C ARG A 117 5.37 -42.14 6.83
N ALA A 118 5.14 -41.31 5.80
CA ALA A 118 5.49 -39.90 5.84
C ALA A 118 4.96 -39.16 7.08
N ARG A 119 3.73 -39.46 7.52
CA ARG A 119 3.13 -38.88 8.73
C ARG A 119 3.95 -39.16 9.98
N GLU A 120 4.43 -40.39 10.15
CA GLU A 120 5.21 -40.77 11.33
C GLU A 120 6.59 -40.12 11.32
N ILE A 121 7.25 -40.03 10.16
CA ILE A 121 8.50 -39.29 9.99
C ILE A 121 8.33 -37.80 10.33
N VAL A 122 7.23 -37.17 9.91
CA VAL A 122 6.93 -35.77 10.26
C VAL A 122 6.78 -35.59 11.78
N LYS A 123 6.09 -36.52 12.46
CA LYS A 123 5.96 -36.48 13.92
C LYS A 123 7.30 -36.67 14.62
N LEU A 124 8.11 -37.63 14.16
CA LEU A 124 9.46 -37.85 14.68
C LEU A 124 10.37 -36.63 14.52
N SER A 125 10.32 -35.96 13.35
CA SER A 125 11.10 -34.75 13.11
C SER A 125 10.73 -33.60 14.05
N LYS A 126 9.44 -33.47 14.39
CA LYS A 126 8.91 -32.39 15.25
C LYS A 126 9.07 -32.68 16.74
N ASN A 127 8.71 -33.88 17.16
CA ASN A 127 8.54 -34.22 18.58
C ASN A 127 9.68 -35.09 19.12
N GLY A 128 10.51 -35.67 18.24
CA GLY A 128 11.52 -36.65 18.61
C GLY A 128 10.97 -38.04 18.95
N PHE A 129 9.64 -38.20 18.98
CA PHE A 129 8.93 -39.46 19.20
C PHE A 129 7.65 -39.53 18.34
N VAL A 130 7.10 -40.73 18.16
CA VAL A 130 5.82 -40.95 17.49
C VAL A 130 5.07 -42.11 18.12
N ASP A 131 3.81 -41.86 18.49
CA ASP A 131 2.86 -42.94 18.76
C ASP A 131 2.46 -43.56 17.43
N ASN A 132 2.88 -44.81 17.24
CA ASN A 132 2.74 -45.54 16.00
C ASN A 132 1.79 -46.72 16.17
N ASP A 133 0.86 -46.86 15.24
CA ASP A 133 -0.21 -47.87 15.22
C ASP A 133 0.05 -48.99 14.20
N LEU A 134 1.13 -48.89 13.42
CA LEU A 134 1.42 -49.79 12.30
C LEU A 134 2.76 -50.48 12.45
N PHE A 135 2.73 -51.81 12.44
CA PHE A 135 3.92 -52.64 12.61
C PHE A 135 4.03 -53.67 11.50
N ILE A 136 5.19 -54.30 11.39
CA ILE A 136 5.43 -55.50 10.59
C ILE A 136 5.99 -56.61 11.48
N ALA A 137 5.80 -57.86 11.06
CA ALA A 137 6.33 -59.02 11.76
C ALA A 137 7.88 -59.04 11.75
N GLU A 138 8.48 -59.63 12.78
CA GLU A 138 9.93 -59.70 12.97
C GLU A 138 10.60 -60.45 11.81
N GLU A 139 10.00 -61.58 11.39
CA GLU A 139 10.51 -62.41 10.29
C GLU A 139 10.48 -61.65 8.96
N LEU A 140 9.44 -60.83 8.75
CA LEU A 140 9.32 -59.98 7.56
C LEU A 140 10.40 -58.89 7.58
N PHE A 141 10.61 -58.23 8.72
CA PHE A 141 11.68 -57.24 8.86
C PHE A 141 13.07 -57.83 8.59
N GLU A 142 13.38 -59.02 9.12
CA GLU A 142 14.65 -59.71 8.86
C GLU A 142 14.83 -60.03 7.37
N SER A 143 13.77 -60.52 6.69
CA SER A 143 13.81 -60.82 5.26
C SER A 143 14.03 -59.57 4.38
N LEU A 144 13.42 -58.44 4.76
CA LEU A 144 13.57 -57.15 4.09
C LEU A 144 14.95 -56.55 4.35
N THR A 145 15.51 -56.80 5.53
CA THR A 145 16.88 -56.37 5.90
C THR A 145 17.94 -57.10 5.08
N ALA A 146 17.71 -58.37 4.74
CA ALA A 146 18.64 -59.14 3.92
C ALA A 146 18.70 -58.70 2.44
N SER A 147 17.69 -57.96 1.95
CA SER A 147 17.50 -57.67 0.52
C SER A 147 17.30 -56.19 0.16
N GLY A 148 17.13 -55.30 1.14
CA GLY A 148 16.75 -53.90 0.93
C GLY A 148 17.51 -52.89 1.78
N LEU A 149 17.15 -51.61 1.65
CA LEU A 149 17.71 -50.52 2.45
C LEU A 149 16.98 -50.43 3.79
N VAL A 150 17.72 -50.62 4.89
CA VAL A 150 17.19 -50.49 6.26
C VAL A 150 17.82 -49.30 6.95
N PRO A 151 17.06 -48.45 7.67
CA PRO A 151 17.62 -47.32 8.41
C PRO A 151 18.66 -47.75 9.45
N THR A 152 19.81 -47.08 9.48
CA THR A 152 20.87 -47.27 10.48
C THR A 152 21.26 -45.93 11.09
N SER A 153 21.84 -45.94 12.30
CA SER A 153 22.24 -44.72 13.00
C SER A 153 23.05 -43.78 12.10
N GLY A 154 22.65 -42.50 12.07
CA GLY A 154 23.29 -41.46 11.26
C GLY A 154 22.75 -41.31 9.83
N ASP A 155 21.86 -42.20 9.38
CA ASP A 155 21.09 -42.02 8.14
C ASP A 155 20.01 -40.94 8.28
N ILE A 156 19.57 -40.40 7.16
CA ILE A 156 18.50 -39.38 7.12
C ILE A 156 17.28 -39.91 6.40
N MET A 157 16.13 -39.92 7.07
CA MET A 157 14.83 -40.16 6.45
C MET A 157 14.27 -38.85 5.90
N ILE A 158 13.69 -38.86 4.70
CA ILE A 158 13.14 -37.66 4.03
C ILE A 158 11.75 -37.99 3.49
N THR A 159 10.75 -37.15 3.72
CA THR A 159 9.42 -37.36 3.15
C THR A 159 9.40 -37.14 1.64
N GLY A 160 8.85 -38.10 0.89
CA GLY A 160 8.84 -38.12 -0.57
C GLY A 160 7.51 -37.77 -1.22
N VAL A 161 6.38 -37.91 -0.50
CA VAL A 161 5.02 -37.65 -1.04
C VAL A 161 4.19 -36.85 -0.03
N GLY A 162 3.45 -35.84 -0.49
CA GLY A 162 2.62 -34.98 0.35
C GLY A 162 3.40 -33.76 0.86
N THR A 163 3.62 -33.65 2.17
CA THR A 163 4.56 -32.67 2.73
C THR A 163 5.98 -33.18 2.48
N ILE A 164 6.56 -32.84 1.33
CA ILE A 164 7.88 -33.32 0.89
C ILE A 164 9.04 -32.62 1.60
N GLY A 165 10.18 -33.30 1.67
CA GLY A 165 11.45 -32.71 2.12
C GLY A 165 11.69 -32.65 3.62
N ILE A 166 10.80 -33.21 4.46
CA ILE A 166 10.94 -33.17 5.93
C ILE A 166 11.96 -34.24 6.39
N PRO A 167 13.07 -33.83 7.07
CA PRO A 167 14.14 -34.75 7.45
C PRO A 167 14.01 -35.30 8.87
N TYR A 168 14.53 -36.51 9.10
CA TYR A 168 14.75 -37.11 10.43
C TYR A 168 16.09 -37.87 10.47
N VAL A 169 16.92 -37.62 11.48
CA VAL A 169 18.18 -38.36 11.71
C VAL A 169 17.85 -39.63 12.49
N VAL A 170 18.24 -40.79 11.95
CA VAL A 170 18.09 -42.09 12.61
C VAL A 170 19.06 -42.16 13.80
N LYS A 171 18.54 -42.44 14.99
CA LYS A 171 19.30 -42.55 16.25
C LYS A 171 19.81 -43.97 16.47
N GLU A 172 20.76 -44.15 17.40
CA GLU A 172 21.35 -45.47 17.71
C GLU A 172 20.33 -46.54 18.12
N ASN A 173 19.29 -46.15 18.84
CA ASN A 173 18.25 -47.07 19.32
C ASN A 173 17.02 -47.13 18.40
N ASP A 174 17.03 -46.44 17.26
CA ASP A 174 15.91 -46.46 16.34
C ASP A 174 15.88 -47.78 15.58
N ARG A 175 14.76 -48.50 15.73
CA ARG A 175 14.52 -49.77 15.03
C ARG A 175 13.15 -49.72 14.37
N PHE A 176 13.13 -49.45 13.07
CA PHE A 176 11.90 -49.37 12.28
C PHE A 176 12.13 -49.70 10.81
N TYR A 177 11.05 -49.96 10.09
CA TYR A 177 11.01 -50.01 8.63
C TYR A 177 10.08 -48.93 8.08
N PHE A 178 10.14 -48.63 6.78
CA PHE A 178 9.46 -47.46 6.22
C PHE A 178 8.75 -47.75 4.90
N LYS A 179 7.72 -46.94 4.59
CA LYS A 179 6.87 -47.12 3.41
C LYS A 179 7.52 -46.62 2.12
N ASP A 180 7.49 -47.48 1.09
CA ASP A 180 8.06 -47.20 -0.23
C ASP A 180 7.45 -45.94 -0.88
N ALA A 181 8.27 -45.23 -1.66
CA ALA A 181 7.98 -43.98 -2.36
C ALA A 181 7.60 -42.77 -1.48
N SER A 182 6.78 -42.94 -0.45
CA SER A 182 6.35 -41.88 0.46
C SER A 182 7.44 -41.40 1.41
N VAL A 183 8.43 -42.25 1.68
CA VAL A 183 9.60 -41.94 2.51
C VAL A 183 10.85 -42.41 1.77
N LEU A 184 11.81 -41.50 1.62
CA LEU A 184 13.14 -41.78 1.09
C LEU A 184 14.14 -41.91 2.24
N ILE A 185 15.21 -42.65 2.00
CA ILE A 185 16.37 -42.74 2.88
C ILE A 185 17.59 -42.17 2.15
N PHE A 186 18.31 -41.27 2.81
CA PHE A 186 19.67 -40.90 2.48
C PHE A 186 20.61 -41.70 3.38
N LYS A 187 21.29 -42.68 2.78
CA LYS A 187 22.31 -43.48 3.44
C LYS A 187 23.61 -42.70 3.52
N ASN A 188 24.02 -42.40 4.75
CA ASN A 188 25.18 -41.58 5.04
C ASN A 188 26.43 -42.45 5.27
N PHE A 189 26.79 -43.26 4.26
CA PHE A 189 27.92 -44.19 4.37
C PHE A 189 29.27 -43.49 4.51
N PHE A 190 29.36 -42.22 4.08
CA PHE A 190 30.62 -41.53 3.88
C PHE A 190 30.94 -40.50 4.97
N LYS A 191 30.38 -40.72 6.17
CA LYS A 191 30.68 -40.00 7.42
C LYS A 191 30.53 -38.48 7.35
N ILE A 192 29.66 -37.97 6.46
CA ILE A 192 29.23 -36.57 6.51
C ILE A 192 28.53 -36.35 7.85
N PHE A 193 28.70 -35.19 8.48
CA PHE A 193 28.13 -34.99 9.80
C PHE A 193 26.58 -34.99 9.74
N PRO A 194 25.87 -35.94 10.38
CA PRO A 194 24.42 -36.12 10.15
C PRO A 194 23.58 -34.89 10.51
N PHE A 195 23.99 -34.16 11.55
CA PHE A 195 23.29 -32.95 11.99
C PHE A 195 23.52 -31.78 11.02
N TYR A 196 24.65 -31.71 10.31
CA TYR A 196 24.83 -30.74 9.23
C TYR A 196 23.81 -31.01 8.12
N LEU A 197 23.66 -32.27 7.70
CA LEU A 197 22.65 -32.68 6.70
C LEU A 197 21.22 -32.39 7.18
N LEU A 198 20.93 -32.62 8.46
CA LEU A 198 19.62 -32.28 9.05
C LEU A 198 19.30 -30.78 8.88
N HIS A 199 20.26 -29.90 9.16
CA HIS A 199 20.07 -28.46 9.01
C HIS A 199 20.05 -28.00 7.55
N LEU A 200 20.84 -28.65 6.68
CA LEU A 200 20.79 -28.44 5.23
C LEU A 200 19.39 -28.75 4.68
N PHE A 201 18.81 -29.90 5.04
CA PHE A 201 17.45 -30.29 4.62
C PHE A 201 16.34 -29.46 5.28
N ARG A 202 16.66 -28.64 6.30
CA ARG A 202 15.73 -27.66 6.88
C ARG A 202 15.94 -26.25 6.30
N SER A 203 16.96 -26.05 5.49
CA SER A 203 17.31 -24.73 4.95
C SER A 203 16.41 -24.32 3.80
N GLN A 204 16.32 -23.01 3.54
CA GLN A 204 15.57 -22.48 2.41
C GLN A 204 16.17 -22.93 1.06
N LEU A 205 17.49 -23.15 1.01
CA LEU A 205 18.17 -23.68 -0.17
C LEU A 205 17.55 -25.03 -0.59
N TRP A 206 17.43 -25.97 0.36
CA TRP A 206 16.82 -27.27 0.10
C TRP A 206 15.35 -27.16 -0.31
N ASN A 207 14.56 -26.37 0.42
CA ASN A 207 13.14 -26.18 0.11
C ASN A 207 12.94 -25.61 -1.30
N ASN A 208 13.76 -24.64 -1.72
CA ASN A 208 13.68 -24.10 -3.08
C ASN A 208 14.00 -25.18 -4.13
N SER A 209 15.10 -25.92 -3.94
CA SER A 209 15.55 -26.94 -4.90
C SER A 209 14.57 -28.10 -5.10
N ILE A 210 13.83 -28.51 -4.06
CA ILE A 210 12.82 -29.57 -4.18
C ILE A 210 11.50 -29.10 -4.83
N HIS A 211 11.23 -27.79 -4.85
CA HIS A 211 9.95 -27.23 -5.31
C HIS A 211 9.99 -26.59 -6.72
N GLU A 212 11.17 -26.27 -7.27
CA GLU A 212 11.37 -25.62 -8.59
C GLU A 212 10.65 -26.29 -9.78
N GLU A 213 10.36 -27.60 -9.75
CA GLU A 213 9.72 -28.32 -10.87
C GLU A 213 8.34 -28.94 -10.53
N SER A 214 7.82 -28.70 -9.32
CA SER A 214 6.64 -29.42 -8.81
C SER A 214 5.27 -28.80 -9.17
N MET A 215 5.20 -27.89 -10.16
CA MET A 215 4.01 -27.09 -10.47
C MET A 215 2.94 -27.78 -11.35
N GLY A 216 3.15 -29.05 -11.77
CA GLY A 216 2.30 -29.72 -12.76
C GLY A 216 1.26 -30.73 -12.24
N THR A 217 1.21 -31.08 -10.95
CA THR A 217 0.32 -32.15 -10.44
C THR A 217 -0.29 -31.84 -9.07
N THR A 218 -1.51 -32.31 -8.80
CA THR A 218 -2.29 -32.11 -7.56
C THR A 218 -1.63 -32.68 -6.29
N VAL A 219 -0.56 -33.50 -6.39
CA VAL A 219 0.20 -34.06 -5.26
C VAL A 219 1.71 -33.91 -5.51
N HIS A 220 2.41 -33.14 -4.67
CA HIS A 220 3.86 -32.96 -4.77
C HIS A 220 4.62 -34.25 -4.41
N THR A 221 5.60 -34.63 -5.24
CA THR A 221 6.42 -35.84 -5.07
C THR A 221 7.90 -35.55 -5.33
N LEU A 222 8.77 -35.86 -4.35
CA LEU A 222 10.22 -35.84 -4.49
C LEU A 222 10.72 -37.22 -4.95
N THR A 223 11.21 -37.31 -6.18
CA THR A 223 11.73 -38.59 -6.72
C THR A 223 13.18 -38.83 -6.32
N ILE A 224 13.61 -40.10 -6.29
CA ILE A 224 15.01 -40.46 -6.01
C ILE A 224 15.96 -39.82 -7.03
N VAL A 225 15.60 -39.80 -8.32
CA VAL A 225 16.43 -39.21 -9.37
C VAL A 225 16.64 -37.72 -9.10
N ARG A 226 15.53 -36.99 -8.88
CA ARG A 226 15.59 -35.55 -8.57
C ARG A 226 16.41 -35.28 -7.32
N ALA A 227 16.18 -36.05 -6.25
CA ALA A 227 16.93 -35.88 -5.01
C ALA A 227 18.44 -36.08 -5.20
N ASN A 228 18.87 -37.00 -6.08
CA ASN A 228 20.31 -37.20 -6.36
C ASN A 228 20.94 -36.00 -7.08
N GLU A 229 20.17 -35.27 -7.88
CA GLU A 229 20.64 -34.17 -8.72
C GLU A 229 20.63 -32.80 -8.02
N ILE A 230 20.06 -32.70 -6.82
CA ILE A 230 20.04 -31.43 -6.07
C ILE A 230 21.45 -31.02 -5.66
N LEU A 231 21.80 -29.77 -5.95
CA LEU A 231 23.07 -29.15 -5.57
C LEU A 231 23.05 -28.72 -4.11
N ILE A 232 24.12 -29.04 -3.39
CA ILE A 232 24.29 -28.71 -1.98
C ILE A 232 25.73 -28.22 -1.71
N PRO A 233 25.92 -27.30 -0.76
CA PRO A 233 27.24 -26.86 -0.34
C PRO A 233 27.84 -27.85 0.66
N LEU A 234 29.08 -28.28 0.42
CA LEU A 234 29.82 -29.18 1.30
C LEU A 234 31.01 -28.45 1.95
N PRO A 235 31.01 -28.27 3.29
CA PRO A 235 32.15 -27.75 4.03
C PRO A 235 33.15 -28.86 4.41
N PRO A 236 34.38 -28.48 4.81
CA PRO A 236 35.24 -29.33 5.63
C PRO A 236 34.52 -30.01 6.80
N LEU A 237 34.87 -31.26 7.12
CA LEU A 237 34.20 -32.03 8.18
C LEU A 237 34.32 -31.37 9.57
N ALA A 238 35.48 -30.77 9.87
CA ALA A 238 35.69 -30.02 11.10
C ALA A 238 34.80 -28.77 11.15
N GLU A 239 34.67 -28.05 10.04
CA GLU A 239 33.80 -26.87 9.92
C GLU A 239 32.31 -27.25 10.04
N GLN A 240 31.86 -28.38 9.47
CA GLN A 240 30.48 -28.89 9.64
C GLN A 240 30.09 -28.98 11.12
N ARG A 241 30.98 -29.50 11.99
CA ARG A 241 30.73 -29.60 13.44
C ARG A 241 30.64 -28.23 14.10
N ARG A 242 31.50 -27.28 13.70
CA ARG A 242 31.47 -25.91 14.22
C ARG A 242 30.20 -25.17 13.79
N ILE A 243 29.75 -25.36 12.55
CA ILE A 243 28.49 -24.81 12.01
C ILE A 243 27.30 -25.29 12.84
N VAL A 244 27.18 -26.61 13.07
CA VAL A 244 26.06 -27.18 13.83
C VAL A 244 26.05 -26.67 15.27
N ALA A 245 27.20 -26.71 15.95
CA ALA A 245 27.30 -26.18 17.32
C ALA A 245 26.85 -24.71 17.40
N LYS A 246 27.11 -23.92 16.35
CA LYS A 246 26.67 -22.52 16.29
C LYS A 246 25.18 -22.38 15.98
N ILE A 247 24.62 -23.21 15.09
CA ILE A 247 23.18 -23.26 14.83
C ILE A 247 22.45 -23.59 16.13
N ASP A 248 22.85 -24.64 16.84
CA ASP A 248 22.21 -25.08 18.08
C ASP A 248 22.21 -23.96 19.13
N GLN A 249 23.35 -23.28 19.31
CA GLN A 249 23.46 -22.13 20.21
C GLN A 249 22.46 -21.02 19.86
N LEU A 250 22.33 -20.67 18.58
CA LEU A 250 21.46 -19.57 18.15
C LEU A 250 19.97 -19.97 18.15
N MET A 251 19.65 -21.22 17.81
CA MET A 251 18.30 -21.76 17.86
C MET A 251 17.77 -21.83 19.29
N ALA A 252 18.60 -22.24 20.25
CA ALA A 252 18.23 -22.22 21.67
C ALA A 252 17.88 -20.80 22.16
N ARG A 253 18.58 -19.78 21.66
CA ARG A 253 18.25 -18.37 21.95
C ARG A 253 16.93 -17.93 21.30
N CYS A 254 16.62 -18.41 20.10
CA CYS A 254 15.31 -18.20 19.48
C CYS A 254 14.18 -18.84 20.31
N ASP A 255 14.39 -20.06 20.82
CA ASP A 255 13.42 -20.76 21.68
C ASP A 255 13.15 -19.97 22.98
N GLU A 256 14.19 -19.42 23.61
CA GLU A 256 14.07 -18.58 24.81
C GLU A 256 13.25 -17.30 24.56
N LEU A 257 13.47 -16.63 23.42
CA LEU A 257 12.73 -15.43 23.04
C LEU A 257 11.26 -15.71 22.74
N GLU A 258 10.95 -16.82 22.07
CA GLU A 258 9.56 -17.25 21.81
C GLU A 258 8.81 -17.45 23.13
N LYS A 259 9.46 -18.11 24.11
CA LYS A 259 8.89 -18.30 25.44
C LYS A 259 8.63 -16.97 26.17
N LEU A 260 9.61 -16.06 26.18
CA LEU A 260 9.47 -14.73 26.81
C LEU A 260 8.34 -13.91 26.19
N ARG A 261 8.17 -13.97 24.87
CA ARG A 261 7.09 -13.27 24.16
C ARG A 261 5.72 -13.80 24.58
N ALA A 262 5.55 -15.12 24.60
CA ALA A 262 4.31 -15.76 25.02
C ALA A 262 3.95 -15.40 26.48
N GLU A 263 4.91 -15.44 27.39
CA GLU A 263 4.70 -15.06 28.79
C GLU A 263 4.31 -13.58 28.95
N ARG A 264 4.94 -12.67 28.19
CA ARG A 264 4.60 -11.24 28.19
C ARG A 264 3.17 -11.01 27.69
N ASP A 265 2.81 -11.64 26.58
CA ASP A 265 1.50 -11.45 25.95
C ASP A 265 0.38 -12.00 26.85
N GLN A 266 0.60 -13.15 27.50
CA GLN A 266 -0.31 -13.71 28.52
C GLN A 266 -0.51 -12.74 29.69
N LYS A 267 0.58 -12.21 30.26
CA LYS A 267 0.52 -11.26 31.39
C LYS A 267 -0.22 -9.99 31.01
N ARG A 268 0.06 -9.42 29.84
CA ARG A 268 -0.63 -8.23 29.33
C ARG A 268 -2.15 -8.47 29.23
N PHE A 269 -2.57 -9.62 28.69
CA PHE A 269 -3.99 -9.95 28.57
C PHE A 269 -4.66 -10.08 29.94
N THR A 270 -4.02 -10.76 30.90
CA THR A 270 -4.56 -10.91 32.26
C THR A 270 -4.70 -9.56 32.96
N VAL A 271 -3.69 -8.69 32.88
CA VAL A 271 -3.72 -7.36 33.49
C VAL A 271 -4.79 -6.48 32.85
N HIS A 272 -4.87 -6.47 31.51
CA HIS A 272 -5.89 -5.72 30.78
C HIS A 272 -7.31 -6.16 31.19
N ALA A 273 -7.58 -7.47 31.20
CA ALA A 273 -8.88 -8.01 31.56
C ALA A 273 -9.27 -7.65 33.00
N ALA A 274 -8.33 -7.72 33.94
CA ALA A 274 -8.56 -7.32 35.33
C ALA A 274 -8.89 -5.82 35.46
N ALA A 275 -8.15 -4.95 34.75
CA ALA A 275 -8.36 -3.51 34.77
C ALA A 275 -9.73 -3.10 34.17
N ILE A 276 -10.11 -3.69 33.04
CA ILE A 276 -11.43 -3.47 32.43
C ILE A 276 -12.55 -3.98 33.35
N ASN A 277 -12.38 -5.17 33.95
CA ASN A 277 -13.39 -5.70 34.86
C ASN A 277 -13.59 -4.79 36.09
N GLN A 278 -12.51 -4.28 36.68
CA GLN A 278 -12.59 -3.33 37.79
C GLN A 278 -13.30 -2.03 37.38
N LEU A 279 -13.02 -1.52 36.18
CA LEU A 279 -13.70 -0.34 35.62
C LEU A 279 -15.23 -0.57 35.50
N LEU A 280 -15.63 -1.73 34.96
CA LEU A 280 -17.03 -2.07 34.72
C LEU A 280 -17.82 -2.46 35.99
N THR A 281 -17.16 -2.98 37.02
CA THR A 281 -17.81 -3.45 38.27
C THR A 281 -17.73 -2.46 39.43
N SER A 282 -16.99 -1.36 39.28
CA SER A 282 -16.84 -0.32 40.30
C SER A 282 -18.19 0.27 40.76
N ALA A 283 -18.43 0.19 42.07
CA ALA A 283 -19.59 0.80 42.73
C ALA A 283 -19.28 2.23 43.25
N ASP A 284 -18.02 2.51 43.60
CA ASP A 284 -17.54 3.83 44.04
C ASP A 284 -16.73 4.55 42.94
N ILE A 285 -16.78 5.88 42.96
CA ILE A 285 -16.08 6.77 42.03
C ILE A 285 -14.55 6.69 42.20
N ASN A 286 -14.06 6.37 43.40
CA ASN A 286 -12.63 6.19 43.65
C ASN A 286 -12.09 4.93 42.98
N ASP A 287 -12.82 3.81 43.07
CA ASP A 287 -12.43 2.54 42.42
C ASP A 287 -12.45 2.66 40.90
N PHE A 288 -13.47 3.35 40.36
CA PHE A 288 -13.52 3.69 38.93
C PHE A 288 -12.31 4.55 38.52
N SER A 289 -12.03 5.61 39.28
CA SER A 289 -10.92 6.52 39.00
C SER A 289 -9.55 5.83 39.11
N ASN A 290 -9.39 4.89 40.05
CA ASN A 290 -8.18 4.09 40.20
C ASN A 290 -7.97 3.13 39.02
N ALA A 291 -9.02 2.42 38.61
CA ALA A 291 -8.96 1.54 37.44
C ALA A 291 -8.67 2.34 36.16
N TRP A 292 -9.33 3.49 35.99
CA TRP A 292 -9.10 4.40 34.85
C TRP A 292 -7.66 4.96 34.85
N ARG A 293 -7.15 5.37 36.01
CA ARG A 293 -5.77 5.83 36.16
C ARG A 293 -4.77 4.73 35.82
N PHE A 294 -5.04 3.49 36.23
CA PHE A 294 -4.19 2.36 35.88
C PHE A 294 -4.15 2.11 34.37
N ILE A 295 -5.32 2.07 33.71
CA ILE A 295 -5.43 1.89 32.25
C ILE A 295 -4.69 3.01 31.51
N THR A 296 -4.86 4.26 31.93
CA THR A 296 -4.23 5.41 31.27
C THR A 296 -2.71 5.46 31.50
N GLN A 297 -2.23 5.12 32.70
CA GLN A 297 -0.78 5.02 32.98
C GLN A 297 -0.10 3.92 32.17
N HIS A 298 -0.76 2.79 31.96
CA HIS A 298 -0.22 1.64 31.24
C HIS A 298 -0.75 1.50 29.80
N PHE A 299 -1.31 2.59 29.23
CA PHE A 299 -2.06 2.53 27.98
C PHE A 299 -1.23 1.99 26.81
N ALA A 300 0.01 2.48 26.65
CA ALA A 300 0.90 2.07 25.56
C ALA A 300 1.26 0.56 25.60
N GLU A 301 1.38 -0.01 26.80
CA GLU A 301 1.69 -1.42 26.98
C GLU A 301 0.45 -2.29 26.76
N LEU A 302 -0.67 -1.92 27.40
CA LEU A 302 -1.92 -2.67 27.33
C LEU A 302 -2.51 -2.67 25.92
N TYR A 303 -2.47 -1.54 25.21
CA TYR A 303 -3.06 -1.42 23.87
C TYR A 303 -2.01 -1.45 22.75
N SER A 304 -0.96 -2.25 22.92
CA SER A 304 0.03 -2.58 21.88
C SER A 304 -0.45 -3.69 20.92
N VAL A 305 -1.65 -4.24 21.13
CA VAL A 305 -2.24 -5.34 20.36
C VAL A 305 -3.73 -5.14 20.12
N ASN A 306 -4.20 -5.57 18.95
CA ASN A 306 -5.57 -5.34 18.49
C ASN A 306 -6.63 -6.04 19.37
N GLU A 307 -6.31 -7.17 19.98
CA GLU A 307 -7.23 -7.90 20.86
C GLU A 307 -7.69 -7.04 22.05
N ASN A 308 -6.78 -6.27 22.64
CA ASN A 308 -7.12 -5.40 23.77
C ASN A 308 -7.95 -4.19 23.31
N VAL A 309 -7.73 -3.68 22.09
CA VAL A 309 -8.56 -2.62 21.50
C VAL A 309 -9.99 -3.11 21.26
N ALA A 310 -10.16 -4.35 20.78
CA ALA A 310 -11.47 -4.96 20.61
C ALA A 310 -12.24 -5.08 21.93
N GLU A 311 -11.55 -5.47 23.02
CA GLU A 311 -12.14 -5.50 24.36
C GLU A 311 -12.45 -4.10 24.91
N LEU A 312 -11.64 -3.08 24.57
CA LEU A 312 -11.93 -1.68 24.92
C LEU A 312 -13.23 -1.19 24.27
N ARG A 313 -13.49 -1.53 23.00
CA ARG A 313 -14.76 -1.20 22.32
C ARG A 313 -15.96 -1.78 23.05
N LYS A 314 -15.87 -3.04 23.49
CA LYS A 314 -16.91 -3.69 24.30
C LYS A 314 -17.11 -2.96 25.63
N ALA A 315 -16.04 -2.58 26.30
CA ALA A 315 -16.09 -1.81 27.55
C ALA A 315 -16.75 -0.44 27.35
N ILE A 316 -16.44 0.28 26.25
CA ILE A 316 -17.07 1.56 25.91
C ILE A 316 -18.59 1.39 25.76
N LEU A 317 -19.04 0.40 25.00
CA LEU A 317 -20.48 0.13 24.84
C LEU A 317 -21.15 -0.22 26.16
N GLN A 318 -20.47 -1.00 27.01
CA GLN A 318 -20.97 -1.35 28.35
C GLN A 318 -21.09 -0.11 29.25
N LEU A 319 -20.08 0.76 29.28
CA LEU A 319 -20.11 2.01 30.05
C LEU A 319 -21.21 2.95 29.56
N ALA A 320 -21.49 2.93 28.25
CA ALA A 320 -22.55 3.71 27.65
C ALA A 320 -23.93 3.31 28.17
N VAL A 321 -24.23 2.00 28.18
CA VAL A 321 -25.52 1.50 28.70
C VAL A 321 -25.62 1.57 30.23
N MET A 322 -24.51 1.71 30.94
CA MET A 322 -24.48 1.99 32.37
C MET A 322 -24.70 3.46 32.73
N GLY A 323 -24.74 4.37 31.74
CA GLY A 323 -24.81 5.81 31.97
C GLY A 323 -23.55 6.41 32.59
N LYS A 324 -22.41 5.74 32.44
CA LYS A 324 -21.10 6.20 32.95
C LYS A 324 -20.25 6.91 31.88
N LEU A 325 -20.77 7.06 30.66
CA LEU A 325 -19.99 7.57 29.52
C LEU A 325 -20.09 9.08 29.32
N VAL A 326 -21.22 9.69 29.72
CA VAL A 326 -21.49 11.13 29.59
C VAL A 326 -22.14 11.66 30.88
N PRO A 327 -22.00 12.96 31.21
CA PRO A 327 -22.72 13.57 32.33
C PRO A 327 -24.24 13.60 32.13
N GLN A 328 -24.99 13.44 33.24
CA GLN A 328 -26.45 13.60 33.28
C GLN A 328 -26.83 15.08 33.37
N ASP A 329 -27.91 15.48 32.68
CA ASP A 329 -28.49 16.82 32.77
C ASP A 329 -29.85 16.75 33.51
N PRO A 330 -30.00 17.40 34.67
CA PRO A 330 -31.28 17.42 35.41
C PRO A 330 -32.45 18.06 34.66
N HIS A 331 -32.19 18.86 33.62
CA HIS A 331 -33.23 19.50 32.81
C HIS A 331 -33.73 18.62 31.66
N ASP A 332 -33.09 17.49 31.40
CA ASP A 332 -33.52 16.56 30.37
C ASP A 332 -34.87 15.92 30.72
N GLN A 333 -35.68 15.70 29.69
CA GLN A 333 -36.90 14.91 29.80
C GLN A 333 -36.59 13.51 30.34
N THR A 334 -37.29 13.09 31.39
CA THR A 334 -37.04 11.78 32.01
C THR A 334 -37.45 10.62 31.09
N ALA A 335 -36.83 9.46 31.24
CA ALA A 335 -37.23 8.25 30.52
C ALA A 335 -38.71 7.88 30.75
N GLY A 336 -39.24 8.17 31.95
CA GLY A 336 -40.66 7.96 32.26
C GLY A 336 -41.62 8.80 31.41
N GLU A 337 -41.24 10.03 31.07
CA GLU A 337 -42.03 10.90 30.18
C GLU A 337 -41.97 10.43 28.73
N ILE A 338 -40.78 10.03 28.26
CA ILE A 338 -40.60 9.41 26.93
C ILE A 338 -41.49 8.17 26.78
N LEU A 339 -41.56 7.32 27.81
CA LEU A 339 -42.40 6.14 27.78
C LEU A 339 -43.90 6.47 27.68
N LYS A 340 -44.35 7.57 28.31
CA LYS A 340 -45.74 8.04 28.17
C LYS A 340 -46.03 8.48 26.73
N GLU A 341 -45.10 9.18 26.08
CA GLU A 341 -45.24 9.57 24.68
C GLU A 341 -45.29 8.35 23.75
N ILE A 342 -44.39 7.38 23.95
CA ILE A 342 -44.38 6.14 23.16
C ILE A 342 -45.70 5.38 23.34
N ALA A 343 -46.24 5.32 24.56
CA ALA A 343 -47.52 4.68 24.84
C ALA A 343 -48.70 5.41 24.16
N ALA A 344 -48.69 6.75 24.14
CA ALA A 344 -49.69 7.55 23.43
C ALA A 344 -49.62 7.33 21.91
N GLU A 345 -48.41 7.30 21.35
CA GLU A 345 -48.18 7.05 19.93
C GLU A 345 -48.63 5.64 19.52
N LYS A 346 -48.32 4.62 20.32
CA LYS A 346 -48.82 3.25 20.11
C LYS A 346 -50.34 3.20 20.09
N LYS A 347 -51.01 3.85 21.05
CA LYS A 347 -52.48 3.92 21.09
C LYS A 347 -53.05 4.58 19.84
N ARG A 348 -52.42 5.65 19.34
CA ARG A 348 -52.80 6.33 18.10
C ARG A 348 -52.69 5.38 16.90
N LEU A 349 -51.54 4.73 16.72
CA LEU A 349 -51.29 3.83 15.58
C LEU A 349 -52.18 2.57 15.60
N VAL A 350 -52.55 2.06 16.79
CA VAL A 350 -53.53 0.98 16.93
C VAL A 350 -54.91 1.44 16.48
N LYS A 351 -55.34 2.65 16.88
CA LYS A 351 -56.62 3.23 16.45
C LYS A 351 -56.67 3.47 14.94
N GLU A 352 -55.55 3.85 14.34
CA GLU A 352 -55.39 4.02 12.89
C GLU A 352 -55.26 2.69 12.12
N GLY A 353 -55.21 1.54 12.81
CA GLY A 353 -55.04 0.22 12.20
C GLY A 353 -53.66 -0.05 11.59
N LYS A 354 -52.67 0.83 11.83
CA LYS A 354 -51.29 0.70 11.32
C LYS A 354 -50.47 -0.35 12.07
N ILE A 355 -50.75 -0.54 13.36
CA ILE A 355 -50.14 -1.60 14.18
C ILE A 355 -51.20 -2.38 14.95
N LYS A 356 -50.89 -3.62 15.32
CA LYS A 356 -51.78 -4.47 16.15
C LYS A 356 -51.60 -4.15 17.62
N ALA A 357 -52.68 -4.27 18.41
CA ALA A 357 -52.62 -4.15 19.86
C ALA A 357 -51.68 -5.23 20.44
N THR A 358 -50.69 -4.80 21.22
CA THR A 358 -49.72 -5.68 21.88
C THR A 358 -50.23 -6.12 23.25
N LYS A 359 -49.94 -7.37 23.63
CA LYS A 359 -50.19 -7.86 25.00
C LYS A 359 -49.31 -7.09 26.00
N PRO A 360 -49.76 -6.91 27.27
CA PRO A 360 -48.92 -6.37 28.33
C PRO A 360 -47.64 -7.20 28.46
N LEU A 361 -46.51 -6.51 28.63
CA LEU A 361 -45.22 -7.14 28.91
C LEU A 361 -45.10 -7.44 30.41
N PRO A 362 -44.34 -8.48 30.80
CA PRO A 362 -44.07 -8.74 32.21
C PRO A 362 -43.37 -7.57 32.88
N ASP A 363 -43.75 -7.30 34.13
CA ASP A 363 -43.06 -6.33 34.97
C ASP A 363 -41.58 -6.71 35.16
N ILE A 364 -40.74 -5.72 35.48
CA ILE A 364 -39.31 -5.92 35.74
C ILE A 364 -39.15 -5.95 37.26
N ASN A 365 -38.67 -7.06 37.81
CA ASN A 365 -38.41 -7.15 39.24
C ASN A 365 -37.05 -6.52 39.58
N SER A 366 -36.89 -6.05 40.81
CA SER A 366 -35.61 -5.50 41.30
C SER A 366 -34.48 -6.53 41.33
N GLU A 367 -34.78 -7.82 41.31
CA GLU A 367 -33.81 -8.91 41.22
C GLU A 367 -33.34 -9.17 39.77
N ASP A 368 -34.12 -8.72 38.77
CA ASP A 368 -33.83 -8.93 37.35
C ASP A 368 -32.89 -7.86 36.78
N VAL A 369 -32.65 -6.76 37.51
CA VAL A 369 -31.83 -5.63 37.01
C VAL A 369 -30.33 -5.84 37.32
N PRO A 370 -29.45 -5.74 36.31
CA PRO A 370 -28.02 -6.06 36.48
C PRO A 370 -27.24 -5.06 37.35
N TYR A 371 -27.64 -3.80 37.37
CA TYR A 371 -27.00 -2.71 38.10
C TYR A 371 -27.95 -1.50 38.26
N GLY A 372 -27.59 -0.59 39.17
CA GLY A 372 -28.30 0.68 39.37
C GLY A 372 -28.06 1.66 38.21
N LEU A 373 -29.10 2.40 37.82
CA LEU A 373 -29.04 3.40 36.76
C LEU A 373 -28.93 4.83 37.33
N PRO A 374 -28.40 5.79 36.54
CA PRO A 374 -28.41 7.20 36.93
C PRO A 374 -29.83 7.78 37.08
N SER A 375 -29.92 8.94 37.73
CA SER A 375 -31.18 9.69 37.82
C SER A 375 -31.73 10.01 36.43
N GLY A 376 -33.04 9.88 36.24
CA GLY A 376 -33.73 10.12 34.97
C GLY A 376 -33.77 8.93 34.01
N TRP A 377 -33.00 7.87 34.25
CA TRP A 377 -33.00 6.63 33.48
C TRP A 377 -33.97 5.60 34.05
N THR A 378 -34.45 4.70 33.18
CA THR A 378 -35.35 3.60 33.58
C THR A 378 -34.99 2.31 32.87
N TRP A 379 -35.00 1.18 33.61
CA TRP A 379 -34.98 -0.15 33.01
C TRP A 379 -36.31 -0.45 32.32
N VAL A 380 -36.27 -0.86 31.06
CA VAL A 380 -37.48 -1.10 30.27
C VAL A 380 -37.35 -2.38 29.46
N ARG A 381 -38.48 -3.04 29.20
CA ARG A 381 -38.54 -4.15 28.24
C ARG A 381 -38.35 -3.59 26.83
N LEU A 382 -37.52 -4.21 26.00
CA LEU A 382 -37.24 -3.77 24.62
C LEU A 382 -38.53 -3.58 23.82
N GLY A 383 -39.52 -4.46 23.97
CA GLY A 383 -40.83 -4.32 23.33
C GLY A 383 -41.58 -3.03 23.67
N THR A 384 -41.36 -2.46 24.87
CA THR A 384 -41.95 -1.18 25.27
C THR A 384 -41.38 -0.03 24.43
N CYS A 385 -40.10 -0.09 24.08
CA CYS A 385 -39.40 0.90 23.25
C CYS A 385 -39.68 0.78 21.75
N LEU A 386 -40.38 -0.26 21.28
CA LEU A 386 -40.60 -0.51 19.86
C LEU A 386 -42.06 -0.32 19.47
N LEU A 387 -42.33 0.31 18.32
CA LEU A 387 -43.66 0.38 17.71
C LEU A 387 -44.09 -0.98 17.14
N LYS A 388 -43.14 -1.74 16.60
CA LYS A 388 -43.38 -3.04 15.98
C LYS A 388 -42.14 -3.93 16.12
N ILE A 389 -42.37 -5.20 16.46
CA ILE A 389 -41.37 -6.27 16.38
C ILE A 389 -41.96 -7.41 15.55
N THR A 390 -41.26 -7.80 14.49
CA THR A 390 -41.71 -8.89 13.61
C THR A 390 -40.50 -9.52 12.90
N ASP A 391 -40.74 -10.48 12.01
CA ASP A 391 -39.72 -11.10 11.17
C ASP A 391 -40.24 -11.33 9.74
N GLY A 392 -39.31 -11.70 8.85
CA GLY A 392 -39.62 -12.08 7.48
C GLY A 392 -40.40 -13.39 7.36
N THR A 393 -40.54 -13.92 6.14
CA THR A 393 -41.27 -15.19 5.91
C THR A 393 -40.59 -16.41 6.53
N HIS A 394 -41.37 -17.34 7.09
CA HIS A 394 -40.85 -18.59 7.69
C HIS A 394 -40.49 -19.66 6.65
N HIS A 395 -41.01 -19.54 5.43
CA HIS A 395 -40.68 -20.40 4.32
C HIS A 395 -40.04 -19.56 3.22
N SER A 396 -38.84 -19.95 2.79
CA SER A 396 -38.17 -19.23 1.71
C SER A 396 -38.96 -19.43 0.42
N PRO A 397 -39.46 -18.35 -0.22
CA PRO A 397 -40.10 -18.45 -1.51
C PRO A 397 -39.06 -18.80 -2.59
N PRO A 398 -39.48 -19.26 -3.78
CA PRO A 398 -38.61 -19.31 -4.94
C PRO A 398 -37.99 -17.93 -5.16
N ASN A 399 -36.66 -17.87 -5.11
CA ASN A 399 -35.90 -16.67 -5.33
C ASN A 399 -34.87 -16.92 -6.44
N VAL A 400 -34.48 -15.83 -7.10
CA VAL A 400 -33.65 -15.84 -8.31
C VAL A 400 -32.53 -14.81 -8.18
N GLU A 401 -31.51 -14.91 -9.04
CA GLU A 401 -30.38 -13.97 -9.06
C GLU A 401 -30.79 -12.55 -9.50
N THR A 402 -31.89 -12.42 -10.24
CA THR A 402 -32.44 -11.14 -10.72
C THR A 402 -33.97 -11.13 -10.64
N GLY A 403 -34.59 -10.05 -10.17
CA GLY A 403 -36.05 -9.95 -10.07
C GLY A 403 -36.53 -8.60 -9.55
N ASP A 404 -37.83 -8.51 -9.25
CA ASP A 404 -38.51 -7.22 -8.99
C ASP A 404 -38.11 -6.56 -7.66
N TYR A 405 -37.96 -7.35 -6.58
CA TYR A 405 -37.69 -6.83 -5.24
C TYR A 405 -36.61 -7.66 -4.54
N LEU A 406 -35.74 -6.97 -3.79
CA LEU A 406 -34.68 -7.59 -3.01
C LEU A 406 -35.25 -8.53 -1.93
N TYR A 407 -34.55 -9.64 -1.73
CA TYR A 407 -34.82 -10.62 -0.70
C TYR A 407 -33.60 -10.82 0.20
N ILE A 408 -33.70 -10.28 1.41
CA ILE A 408 -32.62 -10.16 2.38
C ILE A 408 -32.75 -11.27 3.44
N SER A 409 -31.64 -11.95 3.74
CA SER A 409 -31.56 -12.91 4.84
C SER A 409 -30.34 -12.67 5.72
N ALA A 410 -30.10 -13.53 6.70
CA ALA A 410 -28.97 -13.39 7.63
C ALA A 410 -27.60 -13.26 6.93
N LYS A 411 -27.43 -13.81 5.71
CA LYS A 411 -26.18 -13.67 4.93
C LYS A 411 -25.87 -12.23 4.54
N ASN A 412 -26.90 -11.40 4.37
CA ASN A 412 -26.84 -10.03 3.91
C ASN A 412 -26.68 -9.02 5.05
N ILE A 413 -26.94 -9.40 6.30
CA ILE A 413 -26.83 -8.49 7.44
C ILE A 413 -25.39 -8.48 7.96
N LYS A 414 -24.78 -7.29 8.04
CA LYS A 414 -23.41 -7.03 8.52
C LYS A 414 -23.42 -5.93 9.58
N ASP A 415 -22.31 -5.76 10.30
CA ASP A 415 -22.18 -4.74 11.35
C ASP A 415 -22.22 -3.30 10.84
N ASP A 416 -22.02 -3.07 9.55
CA ASP A 416 -22.02 -1.75 8.91
C ASP A 416 -23.27 -1.48 8.05
N GLY A 417 -24.14 -2.49 7.87
CA GLY A 417 -25.39 -2.32 7.12
C GLY A 417 -25.89 -3.60 6.47
N VAL A 418 -26.74 -3.44 5.47
CA VAL A 418 -27.20 -4.53 4.61
C VAL A 418 -26.30 -4.63 3.38
N LEU A 419 -25.57 -5.74 3.26
CA LEU A 419 -24.71 -6.06 2.12
C LEU A 419 -25.52 -6.73 1.01
N LEU A 420 -25.53 -6.11 -0.17
CA LEU A 420 -26.27 -6.58 -1.34
C LEU A 420 -25.51 -7.60 -2.20
N THR A 421 -24.25 -7.88 -1.90
CA THR A 421 -23.47 -8.91 -2.58
C THR A 421 -24.16 -10.28 -2.45
N ASN A 422 -24.43 -10.93 -3.58
CA ASN A 422 -25.17 -12.20 -3.65
C ASN A 422 -26.58 -12.13 -3.03
N ALA A 423 -27.19 -10.94 -2.99
CA ALA A 423 -28.61 -10.80 -2.71
C ALA A 423 -29.43 -11.46 -3.81
N THR A 424 -30.57 -12.01 -3.43
CA THR A 424 -31.52 -12.67 -4.35
C THR A 424 -32.78 -11.84 -4.44
N TYR A 425 -33.64 -12.13 -5.40
CA TYR A 425 -34.84 -11.38 -5.66
C TYR A 425 -36.10 -12.24 -5.62
N VAL A 426 -37.22 -11.62 -5.29
CA VAL A 426 -38.56 -12.21 -5.31
C VAL A 426 -39.49 -11.39 -6.22
N THR A 427 -40.55 -12.03 -6.71
CA THR A 427 -41.54 -11.36 -7.55
C THR A 427 -42.36 -10.34 -6.77
N SER A 428 -42.93 -9.35 -7.47
CA SER A 428 -43.83 -8.34 -6.89
C SER A 428 -44.99 -8.95 -6.08
N LYS A 429 -45.53 -10.10 -6.50
CA LYS A 429 -46.60 -10.81 -5.77
C LYS A 429 -46.12 -11.30 -4.40
N VAL A 430 -44.97 -11.99 -4.38
CA VAL A 430 -44.35 -12.50 -3.14
C VAL A 430 -43.93 -11.36 -2.24
N HIS A 431 -43.36 -10.29 -2.81
CA HIS A 431 -42.99 -9.10 -2.06
C HIS A 431 -44.20 -8.51 -1.32
N LYS A 432 -45.32 -8.26 -2.02
CA LYS A 432 -46.54 -7.71 -1.41
C LYS A 432 -47.07 -8.56 -0.24
N GLU A 433 -47.01 -9.87 -0.37
CA GLU A 433 -47.42 -10.80 0.69
C GLU A 433 -46.53 -10.65 1.94
N ILE A 434 -45.20 -10.73 1.77
CA ILE A 434 -44.25 -10.61 2.87
C ILE A 434 -44.29 -9.20 3.48
N PHE A 435 -44.28 -8.17 2.64
CA PHE A 435 -44.20 -6.76 3.02
C PHE A 435 -45.44 -6.29 3.79
N SER A 436 -46.60 -6.87 3.53
CA SER A 436 -47.83 -6.58 4.29
C SER A 436 -47.70 -6.88 5.80
N ARG A 437 -46.83 -7.82 6.17
CA ARG A 437 -46.53 -8.19 7.56
C ARG A 437 -45.24 -7.54 8.05
N CYS A 438 -44.19 -7.59 7.24
CA CYS A 438 -42.84 -7.14 7.56
C CYS A 438 -42.39 -6.08 6.56
N ASP A 439 -42.47 -4.83 7.00
CA ASP A 439 -42.35 -3.59 6.24
C ASP A 439 -41.07 -2.82 6.65
N PRO A 440 -39.87 -3.34 6.37
CA PRO A 440 -38.63 -2.65 6.73
C PRO A 440 -38.54 -1.30 6.02
N GLU A 441 -38.23 -0.26 6.78
CA GLU A 441 -38.03 1.11 6.30
C GLU A 441 -36.61 1.59 6.64
N TYR A 442 -36.14 2.59 5.90
CA TYR A 442 -34.84 3.20 6.15
C TYR A 442 -34.72 3.68 7.60
N GLY A 443 -33.64 3.28 8.27
CA GLY A 443 -33.38 3.64 9.66
C GLY A 443 -33.93 2.66 10.71
N ASP A 444 -34.73 1.66 10.33
CA ASP A 444 -35.16 0.59 11.23
C ASP A 444 -33.99 -0.30 11.66
N ILE A 445 -34.14 -1.00 12.79
CA ILE A 445 -33.13 -1.95 13.27
C ILE A 445 -33.43 -3.36 12.77
N LEU A 446 -32.40 -4.01 12.22
CA LEU A 446 -32.42 -5.40 11.76
C LEU A 446 -31.53 -6.26 12.67
N TYR A 447 -32.05 -7.39 13.15
CA TYR A 447 -31.33 -8.28 14.08
C TYR A 447 -31.33 -9.72 13.58
N ILE A 448 -30.15 -10.34 13.42
CA ILE A 448 -30.04 -11.75 13.05
C ILE A 448 -30.42 -12.61 14.24
N LYS A 449 -31.52 -13.35 14.11
CA LYS A 449 -32.05 -14.18 15.20
C LYS A 449 -31.81 -15.68 15.03
N ASP A 450 -31.52 -16.15 13.82
CA ASP A 450 -31.29 -17.57 13.52
C ASP A 450 -29.97 -17.76 12.74
N GLY A 451 -29.13 -18.74 13.12
CA GLY A 451 -27.93 -19.15 12.38
C GLY A 451 -26.59 -18.90 13.10
N ALA A 452 -25.47 -19.14 12.40
CA ALA A 452 -24.12 -18.99 12.99
C ALA A 452 -23.79 -17.52 13.35
N THR A 453 -24.45 -16.57 12.71
CA THR A 453 -24.28 -15.12 12.90
C THR A 453 -25.34 -14.51 13.81
N THR A 454 -26.09 -15.32 14.57
CA THR A 454 -27.08 -14.83 15.55
C THR A 454 -26.46 -13.82 16.52
N GLY A 455 -27.10 -12.66 16.64
CA GLY A 455 -26.63 -11.55 17.48
C GLY A 455 -26.11 -10.34 16.72
N ILE A 456 -25.80 -10.47 15.42
CA ILE A 456 -25.47 -9.31 14.60
C ILE A 456 -26.71 -8.43 14.44
N VAL A 457 -26.52 -7.14 14.64
CA VAL A 457 -27.57 -6.12 14.61
C VAL A 457 -27.07 -4.96 13.76
N THR A 458 -27.93 -4.36 12.94
CA THR A 458 -27.57 -3.21 12.11
C THR A 458 -28.74 -2.26 11.90
N ILE A 459 -28.42 -1.04 11.45
CA ILE A 459 -29.43 -0.09 10.97
C ILE A 459 -29.67 -0.38 9.48
N ASN A 460 -30.93 -0.47 9.08
CA ASN A 460 -31.31 -0.57 7.69
C ASN A 460 -30.90 0.70 6.93
N ASN A 461 -29.90 0.58 6.07
CA ASN A 461 -29.39 1.66 5.23
C ASN A 461 -30.03 1.68 3.82
N LEU A 462 -30.97 0.77 3.52
CA LEU A 462 -31.66 0.70 2.23
C LEU A 462 -32.89 1.61 2.24
N LYS A 463 -33.01 2.45 1.21
CA LYS A 463 -34.19 3.31 0.98
C LYS A 463 -35.29 2.61 0.17
N GLU A 464 -34.91 1.60 -0.61
CA GLU A 464 -35.83 0.84 -1.44
C GLU A 464 -36.55 -0.25 -0.62
N PRO A 465 -37.81 -0.57 -0.94
CA PRO A 465 -38.55 -1.63 -0.26
C PRO A 465 -37.95 -3.01 -0.58
N PHE A 466 -37.85 -3.86 0.43
CA PHE A 466 -37.35 -5.22 0.30
C PHE A 466 -38.12 -6.19 1.18
N SER A 467 -38.01 -7.48 0.88
CA SER A 467 -38.57 -8.56 1.69
C SER A 467 -37.47 -9.29 2.45
N MET A 468 -37.81 -9.86 3.60
CA MET A 468 -36.85 -10.59 4.43
C MET A 468 -37.26 -12.04 4.67
N LEU A 469 -36.26 -12.89 4.94
CA LEU A 469 -36.46 -14.22 5.54
C LEU A 469 -36.62 -14.09 7.06
N SER A 470 -37.34 -15.03 7.68
CA SER A 470 -37.53 -15.06 9.14
C SER A 470 -36.24 -15.20 9.96
N SER A 471 -35.07 -15.45 9.35
CA SER A 471 -33.79 -15.42 10.05
C SER A 471 -33.43 -14.03 10.59
N VAL A 472 -34.07 -12.97 10.09
CA VAL A 472 -33.86 -11.57 10.49
C VAL A 472 -35.13 -11.01 11.13
N ALA A 473 -34.98 -10.41 12.31
CA ALA A 473 -36.03 -9.67 12.99
C ALA A 473 -35.98 -8.18 12.60
N LEU A 474 -37.16 -7.60 12.44
CA LEU A 474 -37.39 -6.16 12.25
C LEU A 474 -37.83 -5.55 13.58
N LEU A 475 -37.12 -4.52 14.02
CA LEU A 475 -37.38 -3.76 15.24
C LEU A 475 -37.62 -2.30 14.82
N LYS A 476 -38.88 -1.86 14.81
CA LYS A 476 -39.25 -0.47 14.49
C LYS A 476 -39.30 0.38 15.75
N GLN A 477 -38.40 1.34 15.86
CA GLN A 477 -38.35 2.30 16.97
C GLN A 477 -39.17 3.58 16.68
N PRO A 478 -39.79 4.22 17.71
CA PRO A 478 -40.40 5.53 17.59
C PRO A 478 -39.34 6.65 17.59
N ARG A 479 -39.73 7.88 17.27
CA ARG A 479 -38.82 9.03 17.19
C ARG A 479 -38.16 9.40 18.53
N GLN A 480 -38.75 8.98 19.65
CA GLN A 480 -38.22 9.18 21.00
C GLN A 480 -37.08 8.22 21.34
N ILE A 481 -36.78 7.26 20.48
CA ILE A 481 -35.66 6.33 20.63
C ILE A 481 -34.71 6.58 19.47
N ASP A 482 -33.50 7.06 19.78
CA ASP A 482 -32.46 7.22 18.79
C ASP A 482 -32.03 5.82 18.27
N ASN A 483 -32.00 5.66 16.95
CA ASN A 483 -31.74 4.36 16.35
C ASN A 483 -30.30 3.89 16.54
N LYS A 484 -29.33 4.80 16.57
CA LYS A 484 -27.93 4.48 16.90
C LYS A 484 -27.79 4.13 18.38
N TYR A 485 -28.50 4.82 19.28
CA TYR A 485 -28.52 4.42 20.68
C TYR A 485 -29.05 3.00 20.85
N LEU A 486 -30.18 2.68 20.21
CA LEU A 486 -30.76 1.35 20.24
C LEU A 486 -29.80 0.31 19.63
N LEU A 487 -29.15 0.62 18.51
CA LEU A 487 -28.11 -0.23 17.92
C LEU A 487 -27.00 -0.55 18.93
N PHE A 488 -26.45 0.46 19.60
CA PHE A 488 -25.38 0.29 20.58
C PHE A 488 -25.83 -0.47 21.83
N ALA A 489 -27.05 -0.24 22.31
CA ALA A 489 -27.63 -0.98 23.42
C ALA A 489 -27.73 -2.49 23.10
N LEU A 490 -28.17 -2.84 21.89
CA LEU A 490 -28.29 -4.22 21.42
C LEU A 490 -26.92 -4.87 21.13
N ARG A 491 -25.86 -4.07 20.90
CA ARG A 491 -24.46 -4.53 20.77
C ARG A 491 -23.71 -4.62 22.09
N SER A 492 -24.27 -4.09 23.17
CA SER A 492 -23.59 -4.11 24.47
C SER A 492 -23.33 -5.54 24.93
N PRO A 493 -22.22 -5.80 25.63
CA PRO A 493 -21.93 -7.11 26.22
C PRO A 493 -23.09 -7.65 27.05
N LEU A 494 -23.74 -6.78 27.84
CA LEU A 494 -24.93 -7.11 28.62
C LEU A 494 -26.02 -7.78 27.76
N PHE A 495 -26.49 -7.09 26.72
CA PHE A 495 -27.57 -7.60 25.87
C PHE A 495 -27.16 -8.86 25.11
N TYR A 496 -25.92 -8.88 24.60
CA TYR A 496 -25.37 -10.02 23.88
C TYR A 496 -25.35 -11.29 24.76
N HIS A 497 -24.90 -11.17 26.00
CA HIS A 497 -24.88 -12.28 26.95
C HIS A 497 -26.29 -12.73 27.35
N GLU A 498 -27.24 -11.82 27.59
CA GLU A 498 -28.63 -12.16 27.88
C GLU A 498 -29.25 -12.97 26.73
N MET A 499 -29.03 -12.54 25.48
CA MET A 499 -29.57 -13.21 24.31
C MET A 499 -28.99 -14.62 24.13
N ARG A 500 -27.74 -14.85 24.53
CA ARG A 500 -27.06 -16.16 24.41
C ARG A 500 -27.16 -17.04 25.66
N SER A 501 -27.58 -16.50 26.79
CA SER A 501 -27.78 -17.27 28.02
C SER A 501 -28.78 -18.42 27.80
N GLY A 502 -28.42 -19.61 28.29
CA GLY A 502 -29.18 -20.85 28.13
C GLY A 502 -29.06 -21.56 26.77
N MET A 503 -28.25 -21.04 25.83
CA MET A 503 -28.01 -21.66 24.52
C MET A 503 -26.75 -22.54 24.54
N THR A 504 -26.82 -23.75 25.11
CA THR A 504 -25.71 -24.72 25.15
C THR A 504 -25.94 -25.87 24.16
N GLY A 505 -25.00 -26.11 23.22
CA GLY A 505 -24.98 -27.31 22.37
C GLY A 505 -24.60 -27.07 20.89
N VAL A 506 -24.46 -28.16 20.13
CA VAL A 506 -24.13 -28.21 18.68
C VAL A 506 -25.33 -27.81 17.78
N ALA A 507 -26.50 -27.50 18.37
CA ALA A 507 -27.71 -27.10 17.65
C ALA A 507 -27.68 -25.61 17.23
N ILE A 508 -28.38 -25.28 16.14
CA ILE A 508 -28.47 -23.91 15.59
C ILE A 508 -28.91 -22.92 16.68
N THR A 509 -28.10 -21.88 16.92
CA THR A 509 -28.44 -20.77 17.83
C THR A 509 -29.65 -20.01 17.32
N ARG A 510 -30.69 -19.88 18.16
CA ARG A 510 -31.97 -19.25 17.80
C ARG A 510 -32.49 -18.36 18.92
N VAL A 511 -32.62 -17.07 18.64
CA VAL A 511 -33.28 -16.09 19.51
C VAL A 511 -34.74 -15.94 19.07
N THR A 512 -35.69 -16.14 19.97
CA THR A 512 -37.11 -15.96 19.64
C THR A 512 -37.51 -14.48 19.67
N LEU A 513 -38.52 -14.08 18.89
CA LEU A 513 -39.07 -12.72 18.99
C LEU A 513 -39.60 -12.43 20.40
N GLN A 514 -40.13 -13.43 21.10
CA GLN A 514 -40.56 -13.28 22.49
C GLN A 514 -39.37 -12.97 23.42
N LYS A 515 -38.23 -13.64 23.25
CA LYS A 515 -37.02 -13.36 24.03
C LYS A 515 -36.52 -11.93 23.77
N LEU A 516 -36.46 -11.48 22.51
CA LEU A 516 -36.15 -10.09 22.18
C LEU A 516 -37.14 -9.11 22.81
N ASN A 517 -38.44 -9.36 22.67
CA ASN A 517 -39.50 -8.49 23.16
C ASN A 517 -39.46 -8.32 24.70
N ASN A 518 -39.03 -9.37 25.42
CA ASN A 518 -38.92 -9.40 26.86
C ASN A 518 -37.55 -8.97 27.40
N ALA A 519 -36.55 -8.81 26.54
CA ALA A 519 -35.21 -8.40 26.96
C ALA A 519 -35.25 -7.04 27.67
N ILE A 520 -34.39 -6.83 28.65
CA ILE A 520 -34.31 -5.54 29.35
C ILE A 520 -33.20 -4.68 28.76
N ILE A 521 -33.49 -3.39 28.56
CA ILE A 521 -32.51 -2.40 28.15
C ILE A 521 -32.62 -1.16 29.05
N PRO A 522 -31.52 -0.44 29.28
CA PRO A 522 -31.57 0.83 29.97
C PRO A 522 -32.01 1.92 29.00
N LEU A 523 -32.94 2.78 29.43
CA LEU A 523 -33.45 3.89 28.64
C LEU A 523 -33.09 5.24 29.29
N PRO A 524 -32.24 6.05 28.63
CA PRO A 524 -31.97 7.44 28.99
C PRO A 524 -33.03 8.40 28.40
N PRO A 525 -33.04 9.66 28.85
CA PRO A 525 -33.57 10.79 28.10
C PRO A 525 -33.11 10.82 26.63
N LEU A 526 -33.94 11.29 25.70
CA LEU A 526 -33.61 11.34 24.27
C LEU A 526 -32.40 12.25 23.99
N ALA A 527 -32.30 13.38 24.69
CA ALA A 527 -31.15 14.27 24.59
C ALA A 527 -29.87 13.54 25.03
N GLU A 528 -29.91 12.82 26.15
CA GLU A 528 -28.79 12.02 26.64
C GLU A 528 -28.45 10.85 25.70
N GLN A 529 -29.43 10.16 25.11
CA GLN A 529 -29.19 9.13 24.08
C GLN A 529 -28.32 9.68 22.94
N ARG A 530 -28.63 10.88 22.43
CA ARG A 530 -27.86 11.54 21.37
C ARG A 530 -26.45 11.93 21.83
N ARG A 531 -26.30 12.40 23.08
CA ARG A 531 -24.97 12.69 23.67
C ARG A 531 -24.13 11.41 23.79
N ILE A 532 -24.74 10.31 24.23
CA ILE A 532 -24.09 8.98 24.30
C ILE A 532 -23.64 8.53 22.91
N VAL A 533 -24.53 8.61 21.91
CA VAL A 533 -24.21 8.22 20.52
C VAL A 533 -23.04 9.03 19.99
N SER A 534 -23.06 10.36 20.15
CA SER A 534 -21.95 11.23 19.74
C SER A 534 -20.64 10.82 20.43
N ARG A 535 -20.68 10.49 21.73
CA ARG A 535 -19.50 10.08 22.48
C ARG A 535 -18.96 8.72 22.07
N ILE A 536 -19.84 7.73 21.82
CA ILE A 536 -19.43 6.42 21.29
C ILE A 536 -18.78 6.59 19.93
N ASP A 537 -19.41 7.34 19.01
CA ASP A 537 -18.88 7.56 17.65
C ASP A 537 -17.46 8.16 17.72
N GLN A 538 -17.23 9.16 18.58
CA GLN A 538 -15.90 9.74 18.82
C GLN A 538 -14.87 8.71 19.32
N LEU A 539 -15.25 7.90 20.32
CA LEU A 539 -14.33 6.93 20.92
C LEU A 539 -14.04 5.75 19.98
N MET A 540 -15.01 5.33 19.17
CA MET A 540 -14.82 4.27 18.18
C MET A 540 -13.83 4.70 17.09
N VAL A 541 -13.86 5.96 16.65
CA VAL A 541 -12.86 6.52 15.73
C VAL A 541 -11.46 6.46 16.32
N LEU A 542 -11.30 6.80 17.61
CA LEU A 542 -9.99 6.69 18.28
C LEU A 542 -9.51 5.24 18.39
N CYS A 543 -10.42 4.29 18.64
CA CYS A 543 -10.07 2.87 18.60
C CYS A 543 -9.65 2.44 17.18
N ASP A 544 -10.29 2.94 16.12
CA ASP A 544 -9.90 2.66 14.72
C ASP A 544 -8.52 3.24 14.38
N GLU A 545 -8.20 4.42 14.89
CA GLU A 545 -6.86 5.01 14.79
C GLU A 545 -5.80 4.17 15.51
N LEU A 546 -6.14 3.66 16.70
CA LEU A 546 -5.25 2.82 17.49
C LEU A 546 -4.99 1.47 16.79
N ASP A 547 -6.02 0.83 16.26
CA ASP A 547 -5.88 -0.40 15.45
C ASP A 547 -4.96 -0.17 14.24
N ARG A 548 -5.17 0.94 13.50
CA ARG A 548 -4.31 1.33 12.37
C ARG A 548 -2.87 1.59 12.81
N TYR A 549 -2.67 2.22 13.96
CA TYR A 549 -1.33 2.49 14.49
C TYR A 549 -0.58 1.20 14.86
N ILE A 550 -1.26 0.24 15.50
CA ILE A 550 -0.70 -1.06 15.86
C ILE A 550 -0.28 -1.81 14.59
N ILE A 551 -1.16 -1.89 13.58
CA ILE A 551 -0.86 -2.53 12.29
C ILE A 551 0.34 -1.86 11.61
N LYS A 552 0.41 -0.53 11.61
CA LYS A 552 1.54 0.22 11.06
C LYS A 552 2.86 -0.12 11.77
N CYS A 553 2.85 -0.19 13.10
CA CYS A 553 4.04 -0.51 13.89
C CYS A 553 4.52 -1.94 13.63
N GLN A 554 3.61 -2.90 13.55
CA GLN A 554 3.92 -4.29 13.18
C GLN A 554 4.50 -4.37 11.76
N GLY A 555 3.87 -3.70 10.79
CA GLY A 555 4.38 -3.65 9.41
C GLY A 555 5.76 -2.99 9.28
N LEU A 556 6.05 -1.95 10.08
CA LEU A 556 7.37 -1.34 10.12
C LEU A 556 8.42 -2.30 10.70
N ALA A 557 8.11 -2.99 11.80
CA ALA A 557 8.98 -4.00 12.39
C ALA A 557 9.25 -5.15 11.40
N ASP A 558 8.23 -5.58 10.65
CA ASP A 558 8.38 -6.61 9.62
C ASP A 558 9.23 -6.16 8.43
N ARG A 559 9.09 -4.91 7.99
CA ARG A 559 9.95 -4.32 6.95
C ARG A 559 11.39 -4.19 7.42
N LEU A 560 11.61 -3.72 8.64
CA LEU A 560 12.95 -3.61 9.23
C LEU A 560 13.60 -4.99 9.36
N MET A 561 12.84 -6.00 9.79
CA MET A 561 13.31 -7.38 9.84
C MET A 561 13.65 -7.92 8.46
N ASN A 562 12.81 -7.66 7.45
CA ASN A 562 13.09 -8.09 6.06
C ASN A 562 14.33 -7.41 5.48
N ALA A 563 14.49 -6.10 5.72
CA ALA A 563 15.67 -5.34 5.29
C ALA A 563 16.95 -5.86 5.98
N THR A 564 16.85 -6.18 7.28
CA THR A 564 17.95 -6.78 8.05
C THR A 564 18.36 -8.14 7.51
N VAL A 565 17.39 -8.99 7.16
CA VAL A 565 17.64 -10.30 6.54
C VAL A 565 18.30 -10.12 5.16
N ALA A 566 17.84 -9.14 4.37
CA ALA A 566 18.42 -8.86 3.05
C ALA A 566 19.86 -8.35 3.14
N ASP A 567 20.15 -7.44 4.07
CA ASP A 567 21.50 -6.92 4.34
C ASP A 567 22.44 -8.03 4.81
N ALA A 568 21.99 -8.88 5.74
CA ALA A 568 22.79 -9.97 6.28
C ALA A 568 23.11 -11.07 5.24
N THR A 569 22.20 -11.33 4.29
CA THR A 569 22.36 -12.38 3.28
C THR A 569 22.98 -11.89 1.97
N GLY A 570 22.89 -10.59 1.69
CA GLY A 570 23.19 -10.02 0.36
C GLY A 570 22.18 -10.44 -0.71
N MET A 571 20.98 -10.89 -0.30
CA MET A 571 19.93 -11.40 -1.17
C MET A 571 18.66 -10.56 -1.02
N GLN A 572 18.03 -10.20 -2.14
CA GLN A 572 16.74 -9.51 -2.15
C GLN A 572 15.63 -10.52 -2.46
N LYS A 573 14.47 -10.37 -1.81
CA LYS A 573 13.28 -11.19 -2.07
C LYS A 573 12.45 -10.50 -3.15
N ILE A 574 12.48 -11.02 -4.37
CA ILE A 574 11.65 -10.56 -5.50
C ILE A 574 10.68 -11.69 -5.83
N GLY A 575 9.37 -11.42 -5.74
CA GLY A 575 8.34 -12.40 -6.15
C GLY A 575 8.34 -13.75 -5.41
N GLY A 576 8.91 -13.84 -4.21
CA GLY A 576 8.99 -15.09 -3.43
C GLY A 576 10.25 -15.93 -3.64
N VAL A 577 11.17 -15.50 -4.52
CA VAL A 577 12.46 -16.17 -4.78
C VAL A 577 13.62 -15.27 -4.29
N MET A 578 14.67 -15.90 -3.77
CA MET A 578 15.88 -15.21 -3.29
C MET A 578 16.88 -15.07 -4.44
N VAL A 579 17.26 -13.84 -4.80
CA VAL A 579 18.24 -13.58 -5.88
C VAL A 579 19.48 -12.90 -5.28
N ALA A 580 20.68 -13.34 -5.69
CA ALA A 580 21.95 -12.76 -5.26
C ALA A 580 22.25 -11.44 -5.98
N ASN A 581 22.85 -10.48 -5.26
CA ASN A 581 23.39 -9.26 -5.85
C ASN A 581 24.64 -9.60 -6.70
N THR A 582 24.50 -9.71 -8.01
CA THR A 582 25.65 -9.80 -8.92
C THR A 582 26.07 -8.39 -9.36
N LYS A 583 27.16 -7.91 -8.76
CA LYS A 583 28.07 -6.99 -9.44
C LYS A 583 29.06 -7.85 -10.22
N ASP A 584 29.38 -7.39 -11.43
CA ASP A 584 30.30 -7.96 -12.41
C ASP A 584 29.73 -9.07 -13.30
N GLU A 585 29.30 -8.70 -14.51
CA GLU A 585 29.56 -9.54 -15.69
C GLU A 585 29.73 -8.68 -16.96
N LYS A 586 30.97 -8.70 -17.48
CA LYS A 586 31.34 -8.22 -18.81
C LYS A 586 30.75 -9.18 -19.85
N PHE A 587 29.78 -8.73 -20.64
CA PHE A 587 29.32 -9.51 -21.79
C PHE A 587 30.31 -9.43 -22.95
N LYS A 588 30.76 -10.61 -23.39
CA LYS A 588 31.55 -10.82 -24.61
C LYS A 588 30.65 -10.76 -25.84
N ALA A 589 31.18 -10.14 -26.90
CA ALA A 589 30.58 -10.03 -28.22
C ALA A 589 30.29 -11.40 -28.87
N GLY A 590 29.09 -11.53 -29.40
CA GLY A 590 28.67 -12.53 -30.37
C GLY A 590 27.75 -11.84 -31.38
N SER A 591 28.10 -11.96 -32.65
CA SER A 591 27.45 -11.39 -33.83
C SER A 591 26.13 -12.08 -34.14
N ASP A 592 25.08 -11.29 -34.40
CA ASP A 592 24.32 -11.28 -35.67
C ASP A 592 23.05 -10.43 -35.49
N ASP A 593 22.97 -9.33 -36.24
CA ASP A 593 21.79 -8.52 -36.61
C ASP A 593 20.63 -8.38 -35.59
N GLU A 594 20.86 -7.60 -34.52
CA GLU A 594 19.78 -6.90 -33.81
C GLU A 594 19.95 -5.37 -33.97
N ILE A 595 18.99 -4.78 -34.68
CA ILE A 595 18.85 -3.32 -34.80
C ILE A 595 18.41 -2.80 -33.43
N LEU A 596 19.40 -2.37 -32.65
CA LEU A 596 19.24 -1.55 -31.45
C LEU A 596 18.28 -0.40 -31.71
N LEU A 597 17.23 -0.32 -30.88
CA LEU A 597 16.43 0.89 -30.67
C LEU A 597 17.31 1.95 -29.98
N ALA A 598 18.19 2.57 -30.75
CA ALA A 598 19.08 3.64 -30.33
C ALA A 598 18.43 5.02 -30.56
N SER A 599 17.84 5.58 -29.51
CA SER A 599 17.49 7.01 -29.42
C SER A 599 17.78 7.64 -28.05
N ASP A 600 18.51 6.95 -27.18
CA ASP A 600 19.35 7.61 -26.19
C ASP A 600 20.80 7.51 -26.69
N LEU A 601 21.41 8.61 -27.13
CA LEU A 601 22.88 8.72 -27.01
C LEU A 601 23.20 8.37 -25.55
N PRO A 602 24.21 7.53 -25.28
CA PRO A 602 24.25 6.70 -24.09
C PRO A 602 24.13 7.58 -22.84
N ARG A 603 22.95 7.53 -22.19
CA ARG A 603 22.76 7.97 -20.80
C ARG A 603 23.51 7.02 -19.83
N GLU A 604 24.64 6.45 -20.25
CA GLU A 604 25.54 5.61 -19.48
C GLU A 604 26.81 6.39 -19.12
N LYS A 605 26.87 6.81 -17.85
CA LYS A 605 27.99 6.69 -16.88
C LYS A 605 27.99 7.79 -15.81
N GLN A 606 27.25 8.88 -15.99
CA GLN A 606 26.98 9.88 -14.95
C GLN A 606 25.47 10.02 -14.74
N SER A 607 24.84 9.06 -14.06
CA SER A 607 23.48 9.28 -13.55
C SER A 607 23.56 10.25 -12.37
N ILE A 608 22.82 11.35 -12.44
CA ILE A 608 22.61 12.21 -11.27
C ILE A 608 21.88 11.36 -10.23
N LYS A 609 22.50 11.15 -9.07
CA LYS A 609 21.98 10.41 -7.93
C LYS A 609 21.19 11.27 -6.96
N ASN A 610 21.44 12.58 -6.98
CA ASN A 610 20.73 13.56 -6.18
C ASN A 610 20.85 14.94 -6.83
N PHE A 611 19.81 15.76 -6.75
CA PHE A 611 19.77 17.14 -7.24
C PHE A 611 19.15 18.01 -6.15
N THR A 612 19.78 19.13 -5.80
CA THR A 612 19.26 20.08 -4.79
C THR A 612 19.49 21.52 -5.23
N LEU A 613 18.42 22.29 -5.40
CA LEU A 613 18.48 23.69 -5.85
C LEU A 613 18.81 24.62 -4.68
N ARG A 614 20.02 25.20 -4.64
CA ARG A 614 20.46 26.08 -3.52
C ARG A 614 19.94 27.50 -3.66
N LYS A 615 20.10 28.08 -4.86
CA LYS A 615 19.83 29.50 -5.11
C LYS A 615 19.26 29.72 -6.50
N PHE A 616 18.30 30.64 -6.58
CA PHE A 616 17.81 31.20 -7.83
C PHE A 616 17.66 32.70 -7.69
N SER A 617 18.43 33.43 -8.51
CA SER A 617 18.38 34.90 -8.54
C SER A 617 18.20 35.37 -9.96
N MET A 618 17.46 36.46 -10.12
CA MET A 618 17.19 37.06 -11.41
C MET A 618 17.05 38.58 -11.25
N SER A 619 17.87 39.30 -11.99
CA SER A 619 17.98 40.76 -11.91
C SER A 619 17.08 41.50 -12.90
N THR A 620 16.52 40.79 -13.87
CA THR A 620 15.45 41.27 -14.74
C THR A 620 14.10 40.93 -14.15
N GLY A 621 13.08 41.77 -14.40
CA GLY A 621 11.72 41.43 -14.03
C GLY A 621 11.19 40.21 -14.80
N TYR A 622 10.33 39.43 -14.17
CA TYR A 622 9.57 38.32 -14.75
C TYR A 622 8.13 38.37 -14.26
N ARG A 623 7.20 38.65 -15.17
CA ARG A 623 5.79 38.93 -14.85
C ARG A 623 5.67 40.00 -13.74
N SER A 624 5.12 39.62 -12.58
CA SER A 624 4.96 40.52 -11.43
C SER A 624 6.19 40.58 -10.50
N LEU A 625 7.26 39.83 -10.80
CA LEU A 625 8.46 39.73 -9.98
C LEU A 625 9.51 40.69 -10.55
N LEU A 626 9.76 41.84 -9.92
CA LEU A 626 10.68 42.86 -10.45
C LEU A 626 12.16 42.44 -10.37
N THR A 627 12.56 41.86 -9.25
CA THR A 627 13.87 41.25 -9.01
C THR A 627 13.66 40.06 -8.07
N LEU A 628 14.38 38.96 -8.29
CA LEU A 628 14.31 37.76 -7.47
C LEU A 628 15.68 37.43 -6.91
N ASP A 629 15.71 37.10 -5.63
CA ASP A 629 16.89 36.55 -4.97
C ASP A 629 16.41 35.57 -3.90
N CYS A 630 16.34 34.30 -4.27
CA CYS A 630 15.82 33.24 -3.43
C CYS A 630 16.95 32.28 -3.07
N LEU A 631 17.20 32.10 -1.77
CA LEU A 631 18.11 31.09 -1.22
C LEU A 631 17.26 30.03 -0.54
N PHE A 632 17.20 28.83 -1.12
CA PHE A 632 16.30 27.76 -0.70
C PHE A 632 16.92 26.86 0.36
N HIS A 633 18.13 26.36 0.12
CA HIS A 633 18.82 25.42 1.00
C HIS A 633 20.20 25.95 1.41
N GLY A 634 20.60 25.71 2.66
CA GLY A 634 21.94 26.00 3.19
C GLY A 634 22.99 24.97 2.76
N ASP A 635 23.94 24.57 3.60
CA ASP A 635 24.98 23.56 3.28
C ASP A 635 24.51 22.17 3.78
N VAL A 636 23.47 21.61 3.17
CA VAL A 636 22.79 20.37 3.63
C VAL A 636 23.30 19.17 2.83
N ARG A 637 23.96 18.21 3.49
CA ARG A 637 24.68 17.11 2.80
C ARG A 637 24.03 15.73 2.87
N LEU A 638 23.01 15.50 3.71
CA LEU A 638 22.29 14.22 3.80
C LEU A 638 20.84 14.47 4.23
N VAL A 639 19.87 14.08 3.39
CA VAL A 639 18.44 14.14 3.72
C VAL A 639 17.91 12.72 3.92
N SER A 640 17.41 12.41 5.12
CA SER A 640 16.81 11.10 5.44
C SER A 640 15.39 10.93 4.90
N GLU A 641 14.71 12.03 4.58
CA GLU A 641 13.31 12.13 4.19
C GLU A 641 13.14 13.16 3.06
N VAL A 642 12.03 13.12 2.33
CA VAL A 642 11.66 14.14 1.34
C VAL A 642 11.43 15.48 2.05
N SER A 643 12.03 16.54 1.52
CA SER A 643 11.97 17.89 2.10
C SER A 643 11.57 18.92 1.04
N PRO A 644 10.27 19.05 0.73
CA PRO A 644 9.82 19.95 -0.32
C PRO A 644 9.99 21.42 0.09
N VAL A 645 10.42 22.26 -0.85
CA VAL A 645 10.38 23.72 -0.73
C VAL A 645 8.94 24.18 -0.93
N CYS A 646 8.32 24.69 0.12
CA CYS A 646 6.93 25.12 0.13
C CYS A 646 6.83 26.64 -0.04
N LEU A 647 6.29 27.09 -1.17
CA LEU A 647 6.01 28.50 -1.44
C LEU A 647 4.59 28.82 -0.97
N VAL A 648 4.43 29.78 -0.05
CA VAL A 648 3.16 30.09 0.61
C VAL A 648 2.87 31.59 0.56
N GLY A 649 1.62 31.99 0.38
CA GLY A 649 1.22 33.41 0.34
C GLY A 649 -0.08 33.61 -0.42
N LEU A 650 -0.67 34.81 -0.36
CA LEU A 650 -1.99 35.11 -0.97
C LEU A 650 -2.03 34.96 -2.49
N ASN A 651 -3.23 34.88 -3.08
CA ASN A 651 -3.40 34.80 -4.53
C ASN A 651 -2.78 36.03 -5.20
N GLY A 652 -2.01 35.82 -6.27
CA GLY A 652 -1.31 36.91 -6.97
C GLY A 652 -0.09 37.47 -6.23
N SER A 653 0.41 36.79 -5.19
CA SER A 653 1.66 37.13 -4.51
C SER A 653 2.92 36.76 -5.31
N GLY A 654 2.81 36.00 -6.40
CA GLY A 654 3.94 35.68 -7.29
C GLY A 654 4.55 34.28 -7.12
N LYS A 655 3.94 33.37 -6.34
CA LYS A 655 4.42 31.98 -6.16
C LYS A 655 4.54 31.21 -7.47
N SER A 656 3.46 31.11 -8.24
CA SER A 656 3.44 30.45 -9.54
C SER A 656 4.40 31.11 -10.54
N ASN A 657 4.58 32.43 -10.45
CA ASN A 657 5.55 33.16 -11.29
C ASN A 657 7.00 32.73 -11.00
N LEU A 658 7.35 32.38 -9.75
CA LEU A 658 8.68 31.85 -9.42
C LEU A 658 8.86 30.44 -10.00
N ILE A 659 7.87 29.56 -9.82
CA ILE A 659 7.88 28.21 -10.41
C ILE A 659 8.05 28.29 -11.93
N GLU A 660 7.30 29.18 -12.57
CA GLU A 660 7.36 29.40 -14.02
C GLU A 660 8.72 29.97 -14.46
N ALA A 661 9.28 30.93 -13.72
CA ALA A 661 10.61 31.49 -14.03
C ALA A 661 11.71 30.42 -13.95
N ILE A 662 11.66 29.54 -12.94
CA ILE A 662 12.59 28.43 -12.81
C ILE A 662 12.41 27.43 -13.97
N ALA A 663 11.16 27.09 -14.32
CA ALA A 663 10.86 26.23 -15.47
C ALA A 663 11.36 26.82 -16.79
N ASP A 664 11.16 28.12 -17.03
CA ASP A 664 11.63 28.81 -18.24
C ASP A 664 13.15 28.82 -18.34
N VAL A 665 13.85 29.11 -17.23
CA VAL A 665 15.32 29.10 -17.23
C VAL A 665 15.87 27.70 -17.52
N PHE A 666 15.37 26.64 -16.87
CA PHE A 666 15.83 25.27 -17.16
C PHE A 666 15.49 24.83 -18.58
N CYS A 667 14.29 25.17 -19.08
CA CYS A 667 13.89 24.92 -20.46
C CYS A 667 14.83 25.63 -21.45
N PHE A 668 15.15 26.90 -21.19
CA PHE A 668 16.10 27.67 -21.99
C PHE A 668 17.50 27.04 -21.98
N LEU A 669 18.02 26.65 -20.81
CA LEU A 669 19.33 26.02 -20.66
C LEU A 669 19.42 24.66 -21.40
N GLU A 670 18.33 23.91 -21.44
CA GLU A 670 18.21 22.71 -22.26
C GLU A 670 18.25 23.08 -23.76
N LEU A 671 17.38 23.98 -24.22
CA LEU A 671 17.24 24.34 -25.64
C LEU A 671 18.54 24.88 -26.25
N ILE A 672 19.34 25.66 -25.52
CA ILE A 672 20.60 26.18 -26.05
C ILE A 672 21.66 25.09 -26.28
N ASN A 673 21.55 23.97 -25.58
CA ASN A 673 22.48 22.85 -25.64
C ASN A 673 21.97 21.67 -26.47
N LEU A 674 20.68 21.64 -26.84
CA LEU A 674 20.13 20.64 -27.76
C LEU A 674 20.65 20.83 -29.20
N PRO A 675 21.02 19.74 -29.91
CA PRO A 675 21.53 19.79 -31.28
C PRO A 675 20.42 19.83 -32.33
N TRP A 676 19.24 20.35 -31.99
CA TRP A 676 18.09 20.39 -32.89
C TRP A 676 18.31 21.39 -34.03
N LYS A 677 18.00 20.96 -35.25
CA LYS A 677 18.26 21.72 -36.47
C LYS A 677 17.57 23.08 -36.46
N LYS A 678 16.30 23.15 -36.07
CA LYS A 678 15.55 24.42 -36.05
C LYS A 678 16.16 25.43 -35.08
N ILE A 679 16.62 24.97 -33.92
CA ILE A 679 17.27 25.82 -32.93
C ILE A 679 18.63 26.32 -33.47
N ALA A 680 19.37 25.47 -34.18
CA ALA A 680 20.64 25.84 -34.79
C ALA A 680 20.48 26.85 -35.94
N THR A 681 19.43 26.73 -36.76
CA THR A 681 19.20 27.59 -37.93
C THR A 681 18.56 28.94 -37.61
N ASP A 682 17.80 29.05 -36.52
CA ASP A 682 17.11 30.30 -36.12
C ASP A 682 17.37 30.58 -34.63
N SER A 683 18.67 30.59 -34.29
CA SER A 683 19.15 30.73 -32.91
C SER A 683 18.68 32.05 -32.27
N SER A 684 18.58 33.13 -33.06
CA SER A 684 18.09 34.44 -32.61
C SER A 684 16.63 34.42 -32.14
N LYS A 685 15.82 33.46 -32.61
CA LYS A 685 14.40 33.35 -32.26
C LYS A 685 14.16 32.36 -31.12
N TYR A 686 14.83 31.20 -31.18
CA TYR A 686 14.56 30.09 -30.24
C TYR A 686 15.59 29.94 -29.11
N LYS A 687 16.78 30.55 -29.20
CA LYS A 687 17.76 30.65 -28.10
C LYS A 687 17.76 32.02 -27.45
N LYS A 688 16.73 32.83 -27.69
CA LYS A 688 16.58 34.13 -27.05
C LYS A 688 15.82 33.97 -25.74
N ASN A 689 16.40 34.58 -24.71
CA ASN A 689 15.82 34.78 -23.40
C ASN A 689 16.40 36.13 -22.98
N ASP A 690 15.58 37.08 -22.55
CA ASP A 690 16.05 38.43 -22.23
C ASP A 690 16.34 38.58 -20.72
N HIS A 691 16.24 37.49 -19.96
CA HIS A 691 16.41 37.48 -18.52
C HIS A 691 17.87 37.29 -18.09
N PHE A 692 18.29 38.00 -17.05
CA PHE A 692 19.62 37.85 -16.44
C PHE A 692 19.46 37.15 -15.11
N PHE A 693 20.09 35.97 -14.97
CA PHE A 693 19.88 35.07 -13.84
C PHE A 693 21.18 34.44 -13.35
N GLU A 694 21.13 33.98 -12.11
CA GLU A 694 22.14 33.16 -11.44
C GLU A 694 21.44 31.96 -10.79
N LEU A 695 21.99 30.78 -11.02
CA LEU A 695 21.54 29.51 -10.45
C LEU A 695 22.72 28.88 -9.72
N GLU A 696 22.50 28.41 -8.49
CA GLU A 696 23.43 27.57 -7.76
C GLU A 696 22.69 26.32 -7.30
N TYR A 697 23.23 25.14 -7.58
CA TYR A 697 22.63 23.87 -7.18
C TYR A 697 23.68 22.78 -7.08
N ASP A 698 23.35 21.74 -6.33
CA ASP A 698 24.23 20.62 -6.09
C ASP A 698 23.75 19.40 -6.84
N ILE A 699 24.69 18.67 -7.44
CA ILE A 699 24.45 17.36 -8.04
C ILE A 699 25.41 16.32 -7.47
N GLU A 700 24.89 15.15 -7.18
CA GLU A 700 25.69 13.97 -6.88
C GLU A 700 25.73 13.08 -8.11
N THR A 701 26.91 12.72 -8.61
CA THR A 701 27.07 11.82 -9.76
C THR A 701 27.84 10.57 -9.34
N ASN A 702 28.20 9.72 -10.31
CA ASN A 702 29.12 8.61 -10.05
C ASN A 702 30.55 9.07 -9.72
N ASP A 703 30.95 10.25 -10.19
CA ASP A 703 32.31 10.78 -10.04
C ASP A 703 32.48 11.65 -8.78
N GLY A 704 31.39 11.88 -8.05
CA GLY A 704 31.39 12.61 -6.78
C GLY A 704 30.31 13.70 -6.74
N PHE A 705 30.45 14.57 -5.75
CA PHE A 705 29.59 15.71 -5.53
C PHE A 705 30.11 16.93 -6.30
N HIS A 706 29.21 17.65 -6.94
CA HIS A 706 29.55 18.85 -7.72
C HIS A 706 28.57 19.98 -7.38
N GLU A 707 29.11 21.15 -7.04
CA GLU A 707 28.34 22.38 -6.96
C GLU A 707 28.39 23.07 -8.32
N VAL A 708 27.22 23.23 -8.94
CA VAL A 708 27.06 23.82 -10.27
C VAL A 708 26.59 25.26 -10.12
N VAL A 709 27.27 26.16 -10.81
CA VAL A 709 26.92 27.58 -10.87
C VAL A 709 26.68 27.97 -12.32
N ILE A 710 25.51 28.52 -12.63
CA ILE A 710 25.16 29.01 -13.96
C ILE A 710 24.85 30.49 -13.88
N LYS A 711 25.50 31.29 -14.72
CA LYS A 711 25.32 32.74 -14.77
C LYS A 711 25.01 33.21 -16.17
N LYS A 712 24.13 34.19 -16.27
CA LYS A 712 23.84 34.90 -17.51
C LYS A 712 23.73 36.39 -17.25
N ASN A 713 24.65 37.16 -17.82
CA ASN A 713 24.80 38.60 -17.59
C ASN A 713 24.56 39.41 -18.87
N LYS A 714 24.48 40.75 -18.75
CA LYS A 714 24.31 41.66 -19.91
C LYS A 714 25.44 41.60 -20.93
N LYS A 715 26.67 41.31 -20.49
CA LYS A 715 27.90 41.39 -21.31
C LYS A 715 28.35 40.06 -21.90
N ASN A 716 27.98 38.94 -21.27
CA ASN A 716 28.43 37.59 -21.62
C ASN A 716 27.20 36.71 -21.91
N GLY A 717 27.39 35.62 -22.65
CA GLY A 717 26.36 34.60 -22.85
C GLY A 717 26.05 33.82 -21.57
N VAL A 718 25.45 32.63 -21.70
CA VAL A 718 25.30 31.71 -20.57
C VAL A 718 26.63 31.05 -20.28
N GLU A 719 27.07 31.09 -19.02
CA GLU A 719 28.31 30.49 -18.55
C GLU A 719 27.99 29.45 -17.48
N PHE A 720 28.53 28.24 -17.63
CA PHE A 720 28.42 27.14 -16.67
C PHE A 720 29.74 26.98 -15.94
N TYR A 721 29.68 26.74 -14.63
CA TYR A 721 30.84 26.53 -13.79
C TYR A 721 30.63 25.36 -12.82
N LEU A 722 31.72 24.68 -12.49
CA LEU A 722 31.82 23.79 -11.33
C LEU A 722 32.67 24.45 -10.25
N ARG A 723 32.21 24.48 -9.00
CA ARG A 723 33.00 25.01 -7.88
C ARG A 723 34.00 23.94 -7.38
N GLY A 724 35.29 24.28 -7.35
CA GLY A 724 36.36 23.40 -6.88
C GLY A 724 36.68 23.54 -5.38
N GLU A 725 37.64 22.74 -4.88
CA GLU A 725 38.02 22.64 -3.45
C GLU A 725 38.48 23.94 -2.77
N SER A 726 38.79 25.00 -3.54
CA SER A 726 39.19 26.32 -3.03
C SER A 726 38.21 27.45 -3.43
N ASP A 727 36.95 27.10 -3.70
CA ASP A 727 35.90 28.04 -4.14
C ASP A 727 36.19 28.68 -5.52
N ILE A 728 37.08 28.06 -6.30
CA ILE A 728 37.43 28.47 -7.66
C ILE A 728 36.36 27.95 -8.63
N LEU A 729 35.80 28.84 -9.44
CA LEU A 729 34.85 28.49 -10.49
C LEU A 729 35.57 27.99 -11.75
N ILE A 730 35.36 26.71 -12.09
CA ILE A 730 35.94 26.05 -13.26
C ILE A 730 34.92 26.09 -14.41
N PRO A 731 35.20 26.76 -15.54
CA PRO A 731 34.25 26.89 -16.64
C PRO A 731 34.02 25.56 -17.38
N VAL A 732 32.77 25.32 -17.79
CA VAL A 732 32.35 24.11 -18.53
C VAL A 732 32.06 24.47 -19.98
N LEU A 733 32.69 23.76 -20.91
CA LEU A 733 32.55 24.00 -22.34
C LEU A 733 31.11 23.75 -22.84
N PRO A 734 30.58 24.56 -23.78
CA PRO A 734 29.24 24.37 -24.36
C PRO A 734 29.02 23.01 -25.01
N GLY A 735 27.78 22.51 -24.94
CA GLY A 735 27.35 21.27 -25.60
C GLY A 735 26.89 20.19 -24.62
N ILE A 736 27.17 18.93 -24.95
CA ILE A 736 26.67 17.75 -24.21
C ILE A 736 27.15 17.75 -22.74
N GLU A 737 28.34 18.26 -22.45
CA GLU A 737 28.86 18.35 -21.07
C GLU A 737 28.00 19.28 -20.19
N GLN A 738 27.47 20.38 -20.72
CA GLN A 738 26.52 21.23 -19.99
C GLN A 738 25.17 20.55 -19.77
N LEU A 739 24.68 19.74 -20.73
CA LEU A 739 23.45 18.96 -20.55
C LEU A 739 23.56 17.94 -19.42
N LYS A 740 24.75 17.35 -19.19
CA LYS A 740 24.98 16.40 -18.10
C LYS A 740 24.85 17.03 -16.72
N LEU A 741 25.02 18.35 -16.60
CA LEU A 741 24.90 19.08 -15.34
C LEU A 741 23.46 19.49 -15.02
N LEU A 742 22.55 19.49 -15.99
CA LEU A 742 21.14 19.80 -15.76
C LEU A 742 20.40 18.62 -15.11
N PRO A 743 19.30 18.87 -14.35
CA PRO A 743 18.45 17.82 -13.80
C PRO A 743 18.11 16.73 -14.81
N ARG A 744 17.94 15.49 -14.35
CA ARG A 744 17.54 14.36 -15.19
C ARG A 744 16.23 14.68 -15.92
N ARG A 745 15.24 15.16 -15.16
CA ARG A 745 13.96 15.66 -15.65
C ARG A 745 13.60 16.95 -14.94
N VAL A 746 12.89 17.83 -15.64
CA VAL A 746 12.21 18.99 -15.04
C VAL A 746 10.72 18.79 -15.31
N ILE A 747 9.97 18.45 -14.27
CA ILE A 747 8.59 17.98 -14.38
C ILE A 747 7.66 19.04 -13.79
N GLY A 748 6.84 19.65 -14.63
CA GLY A 748 5.85 20.65 -14.24
C GLY A 748 4.46 20.06 -14.06
N TYR A 749 3.74 20.55 -13.06
CA TYR A 749 2.31 20.31 -12.84
C TYR A 749 1.65 21.58 -12.32
N SER A 750 0.41 21.85 -12.75
CA SER A 750 -0.45 22.88 -12.17
C SER A 750 -1.87 22.33 -12.04
N SER A 751 -2.56 22.69 -10.95
CA SER A 751 -3.98 22.41 -10.83
C SER A 751 -4.83 23.35 -11.71
N GLY A 752 -5.89 22.82 -12.33
CA GLY A 752 -6.78 23.57 -13.21
C GLY A 752 -6.19 23.96 -14.58
N LEU A 753 -6.90 24.84 -15.29
CA LEU A 753 -6.47 25.42 -16.58
C LEU A 753 -5.61 26.68 -16.37
N ASN A 754 -4.83 26.75 -15.30
CA ASN A 754 -3.87 27.84 -15.09
C ASN A 754 -2.67 27.64 -16.04
N GLU A 755 -2.84 28.12 -17.26
CA GLU A 755 -1.94 27.96 -18.41
C GLU A 755 -0.61 28.75 -18.31
N THR A 756 -0.32 29.37 -17.16
CA THR A 756 0.90 30.18 -16.97
C THR A 756 2.13 29.32 -16.74
N VAL A 757 2.07 28.34 -15.82
CA VAL A 757 3.20 27.44 -15.54
C VAL A 757 3.50 26.51 -16.72
N SER A 758 2.52 26.20 -17.57
CA SER A 758 2.67 25.25 -18.69
C SER A 758 3.43 25.84 -19.89
N HIS A 759 3.50 27.16 -20.03
CA HIS A 759 4.05 27.83 -21.22
C HIS A 759 5.48 27.41 -21.59
N PRO A 760 6.45 27.38 -20.65
CA PRO A 760 7.81 26.90 -20.92
C PRO A 760 7.87 25.48 -21.49
N PHE A 761 6.95 24.60 -21.05
CA PHE A 761 6.88 23.21 -21.48
C PHE A 761 6.16 23.04 -22.82
N LEU A 762 5.17 23.87 -23.12
CA LEU A 762 4.47 23.83 -24.41
C LEU A 762 5.38 24.28 -25.57
N ARG A 763 6.39 25.12 -25.27
CA ARG A 763 7.45 25.49 -26.21
C ARG A 763 8.25 24.27 -26.66
N THR A 764 8.70 23.42 -25.72
CA THR A 764 9.47 22.21 -26.05
C THR A 764 8.62 21.21 -26.83
N LYS A 765 7.34 21.04 -26.48
CA LYS A 765 6.36 20.24 -27.24
C LYS A 765 6.30 20.62 -28.72
N THR A 766 6.18 21.93 -28.99
CA THR A 766 6.09 22.43 -30.36
C THR A 766 7.39 22.20 -31.12
N LEU A 767 8.54 22.56 -30.53
CA LEU A 767 9.85 22.42 -31.16
C LEU A 767 10.24 20.96 -31.41
N TYR A 768 9.95 20.06 -30.47
CA TYR A 768 10.19 18.62 -30.64
C TYR A 768 9.43 18.07 -31.84
N SER A 769 8.14 18.41 -31.97
CA SER A 769 7.31 17.94 -33.07
C SER A 769 7.84 18.39 -34.44
N GLU A 770 8.40 19.60 -34.51
CA GLU A 770 9.02 20.14 -35.71
C GLU A 770 10.37 19.48 -36.02
N GLU A 771 11.16 19.18 -34.99
CA GLU A 771 12.42 18.45 -35.15
C GLU A 771 12.17 17.03 -35.67
N VAL A 772 11.16 16.32 -35.15
CA VAL A 772 10.74 15.02 -35.68
C VAL A 772 10.35 15.13 -37.15
N ARG A 773 9.55 16.13 -37.53
CA ARG A 773 9.16 16.36 -38.93
C ARG A 773 10.38 16.56 -39.84
N ASP A 774 11.39 17.29 -39.37
CA ASP A 774 12.58 17.63 -40.15
C ASP A 774 13.62 16.49 -40.17
N ALA A 775 13.64 15.64 -39.14
CA ALA A 775 14.48 14.45 -39.01
C ALA A 775 13.92 13.21 -39.72
N ALA A 776 12.61 13.16 -39.94
CA ALA A 776 11.94 12.07 -40.64
C ALA A 776 12.33 12.01 -42.14
N PRO A 777 12.32 10.81 -42.75
CA PRO A 777 12.63 10.65 -44.17
C PRO A 777 11.68 11.44 -45.09
N LYS A 778 12.27 12.06 -46.13
CA LYS A 778 11.54 12.73 -47.22
C LYS A 778 10.67 11.75 -48.04
N PRO A 779 9.68 12.25 -48.80
CA PRO A 779 8.86 11.40 -49.67
C PRO A 779 9.73 10.52 -50.58
N GLY A 780 9.49 9.21 -50.57
CA GLY A 780 10.24 8.22 -51.37
C GLY A 780 11.65 7.89 -50.87
N ALA A 781 12.12 8.49 -49.77
CA ALA A 781 13.44 8.18 -49.20
C ALA A 781 13.37 6.96 -48.25
N PRO A 782 14.43 6.12 -48.18
CA PRO A 782 14.47 4.98 -47.28
C PRO A 782 14.52 5.41 -45.80
N MET A 783 14.06 4.53 -44.90
CA MET A 783 14.03 4.80 -43.45
C MET A 783 15.44 5.00 -42.85
N SER A 784 16.47 4.46 -43.50
CA SER A 784 17.88 4.69 -43.14
C SER A 784 18.30 6.17 -43.22
N ASN A 785 17.53 7.01 -43.92
CA ASN A 785 17.74 8.46 -43.96
C ASN A 785 17.13 9.20 -42.76
N SER A 786 16.43 8.51 -41.86
CA SER A 786 15.92 9.09 -40.62
C SER A 786 17.09 9.51 -39.72
N LYS A 787 16.97 10.67 -39.08
CA LYS A 787 17.91 11.10 -38.03
C LYS A 787 17.34 10.82 -36.65
N SER A 788 18.23 10.59 -35.68
CA SER A 788 17.86 10.48 -34.27
C SER A 788 17.53 11.87 -33.70
N VAL A 789 16.49 11.94 -32.86
CA VAL A 789 16.05 13.17 -32.19
C VAL A 789 16.27 12.97 -30.70
N ILE A 790 17.02 13.87 -30.06
CA ILE A 790 17.27 13.82 -28.62
C ILE A 790 16.00 14.26 -27.87
N ASP A 791 15.62 13.48 -26.86
CA ASP A 791 14.48 13.73 -25.97
C ASP A 791 14.64 14.98 -25.11
N THR A 792 13.50 15.62 -24.82
CA THR A 792 13.44 16.71 -23.84
C THR A 792 13.45 16.17 -22.41
N ARG A 793 14.14 16.88 -21.53
CA ARG A 793 14.16 16.70 -20.07
C ARG A 793 12.98 17.39 -19.42
N THR A 794 12.51 18.47 -20.04
CA THR A 794 11.36 19.25 -19.58
C THR A 794 10.05 18.58 -20.01
N LEU A 795 9.22 18.20 -19.03
CA LEU A 795 7.95 17.49 -19.21
C LEU A 795 6.83 18.19 -18.43
N TYR A 796 5.66 18.37 -19.05
CA TYR A 796 4.48 18.90 -18.36
C TYR A 796 3.41 17.84 -18.22
N MET A 797 3.01 17.56 -16.99
CA MET A 797 1.98 16.58 -16.70
C MET A 797 0.63 17.29 -16.74
N ASP A 798 0.00 17.27 -17.91
CA ASP A 798 -1.36 17.72 -18.11
C ASP A 798 -2.37 16.57 -17.87
N TYR A 799 -3.66 16.91 -17.95
CA TYR A 799 -4.73 15.93 -17.81
C TYR A 799 -4.65 14.79 -18.86
N GLU A 800 -4.11 15.07 -20.05
CA GLU A 800 -3.94 14.06 -21.10
C GLU A 800 -2.87 13.02 -20.75
N SER A 801 -1.81 13.46 -20.06
CA SER A 801 -0.72 12.60 -19.59
C SER A 801 -1.15 11.67 -18.46
N ASN A 802 -2.21 12.02 -17.72
CA ASN A 802 -2.67 11.27 -16.54
C ASN A 802 -3.08 9.82 -16.87
N ALA A 803 -3.77 9.60 -17.98
CA ALA A 803 -4.12 8.26 -18.45
C ALA A 803 -2.87 7.41 -18.75
N ALA A 804 -1.86 7.99 -19.40
CA ALA A 804 -0.60 7.32 -19.69
C ALA A 804 0.17 6.97 -18.42
N ILE A 805 0.22 7.88 -17.44
CA ILE A 805 0.84 7.66 -16.12
C ILE A 805 0.21 6.44 -15.44
N LEU A 806 -1.13 6.38 -15.42
CA LEU A 806 -1.87 5.28 -14.79
C LEU A 806 -1.56 3.94 -15.47
N ILE A 807 -1.65 3.89 -16.80
CA ILE A 807 -1.38 2.68 -17.59
C ILE A 807 0.05 2.18 -17.36
N CYS A 808 1.05 3.05 -17.48
CA CYS A 808 2.46 2.66 -17.31
C CYS A 808 2.74 2.12 -15.91
N ASN A 809 2.19 2.75 -14.89
CA ASN A 809 2.39 2.30 -13.51
C ASN A 809 1.75 0.92 -13.28
N TYR A 810 0.52 0.69 -13.73
CA TYR A 810 -0.15 -0.61 -13.55
C TYR A 810 0.49 -1.77 -14.34
N ILE A 811 1.20 -1.48 -15.43
CA ILE A 811 1.94 -2.51 -16.20
C ILE A 811 3.24 -2.91 -15.49
N PHE A 812 3.98 -1.95 -14.96
CA PHE A 812 5.38 -2.14 -14.55
C PHE A 812 5.61 -2.20 -13.04
N LYS A 813 4.73 -1.62 -12.23
CA LYS A 813 4.94 -1.48 -10.78
C LYS A 813 4.44 -2.69 -10.04
N THR A 814 5.14 -3.03 -8.96
CA THR A 814 4.74 -4.12 -8.07
C THR A 814 3.46 -3.75 -7.31
N GLN A 815 2.74 -4.74 -6.80
CA GLN A 815 1.57 -4.51 -5.94
C GLN A 815 1.90 -3.68 -4.69
N ALA A 816 3.13 -3.81 -4.17
CA ALA A 816 3.59 -3.00 -3.04
C ALA A 816 3.74 -1.52 -3.41
N GLU A 817 4.26 -1.20 -4.59
CA GLU A 817 4.34 0.19 -5.07
C GLU A 817 2.95 0.75 -5.40
N LEU A 818 2.11 -0.05 -6.06
CA LEU A 818 0.74 0.33 -6.41
C LEU A 818 -0.17 0.57 -5.20
N SER A 819 0.17 0.06 -4.01
CA SER A 819 -0.58 0.33 -2.78
C SER A 819 -0.78 1.82 -2.50
N VAL A 820 0.16 2.69 -2.89
CA VAL A 820 0.01 4.14 -2.74
C VAL A 820 -1.16 4.69 -3.56
N ILE A 821 -1.45 4.12 -4.73
CA ILE A 821 -2.64 4.48 -5.51
C ILE A 821 -3.85 3.70 -5.00
N ASN A 822 -3.70 2.41 -4.73
CA ASN A 822 -4.82 1.51 -4.44
C ASN A 822 -5.45 1.71 -3.06
N ASP A 823 -4.66 2.18 -2.08
CA ASP A 823 -5.14 2.40 -0.71
C ASP A 823 -5.80 3.76 -0.56
N TYR A 824 -5.35 4.76 -1.34
CA TYR A 824 -5.87 6.12 -1.28
C TYR A 824 -6.97 6.38 -2.31
N THR A 825 -6.98 5.68 -3.44
CA THR A 825 -8.04 5.75 -4.45
C THR A 825 -8.85 4.46 -4.45
N ARG A 826 -10.04 4.46 -5.06
CA ARG A 826 -10.80 3.21 -5.22
C ARG A 826 -10.27 2.34 -6.37
N VAL A 827 -9.26 2.79 -7.10
CA VAL A 827 -8.73 2.11 -8.30
C VAL A 827 -7.82 0.98 -7.87
N ASN A 828 -8.08 -0.24 -8.34
CA ASN A 828 -7.23 -1.41 -8.06
C ASN A 828 -6.67 -2.08 -9.32
N GLY A 829 -6.97 -1.52 -10.50
CA GLY A 829 -6.51 -2.05 -11.78
C GLY A 829 -6.92 -1.18 -12.96
N VAL A 830 -6.15 -1.25 -14.04
CA VAL A 830 -6.62 -0.88 -15.39
C VAL A 830 -7.22 -2.14 -16.01
N SER A 831 -8.44 -2.04 -16.54
CA SER A 831 -9.17 -3.15 -17.16
C SER A 831 -8.83 -3.26 -18.64
N SER A 832 -9.01 -2.17 -19.37
CA SER A 832 -8.74 -2.09 -20.80
C SER A 832 -8.43 -0.66 -21.23
N PHE A 833 -7.76 -0.49 -22.36
CA PHE A 833 -7.53 0.81 -22.99
C PHE A 833 -7.25 0.67 -24.49
N ASN A 834 -7.49 1.76 -25.22
CA ASN A 834 -7.20 1.85 -26.65
C ASN A 834 -6.11 2.89 -26.93
N LEU A 835 -5.17 2.56 -27.80
CA LEU A 835 -4.21 3.51 -28.37
C LEU A 835 -4.59 3.79 -29.82
N ARG A 836 -4.89 5.06 -30.13
CA ARG A 836 -5.23 5.51 -31.47
C ARG A 836 -4.08 6.31 -32.06
N PHE A 837 -3.68 5.95 -33.27
CA PHE A 837 -2.64 6.61 -34.05
C PHE A 837 -3.25 7.05 -35.40
N ASN A 838 -3.10 8.31 -35.76
CA ASN A 838 -3.59 8.86 -37.03
C ASN A 838 -2.49 9.71 -37.68
N LYS A 839 -1.86 9.20 -38.75
CA LYS A 839 -0.80 9.93 -39.47
C LYS A 839 -1.37 11.05 -40.36
N LYS A 840 -2.69 11.18 -40.57
CA LYS A 840 -3.29 12.19 -41.45
C LYS A 840 -3.50 13.53 -40.75
N ARG A 841 -3.17 14.61 -41.46
CA ARG A 841 -3.45 16.01 -41.14
C ARG A 841 -4.60 16.50 -42.01
N THR A 842 -5.58 17.15 -41.39
CA THR A 842 -6.69 17.78 -42.09
C THR A 842 -6.22 19.05 -42.84
N GLY A 843 -6.71 19.29 -44.06
CA GLY A 843 -6.62 20.59 -44.75
C GLY A 843 -5.38 20.96 -45.59
N ARG A 844 -4.39 20.07 -45.85
CA ARG A 844 -3.20 20.36 -46.71
C ARG A 844 -3.16 19.56 -48.03
N SER A 845 -2.13 19.64 -48.87
CA SER A 845 -2.01 18.86 -50.14
C SER A 845 -1.71 17.37 -49.86
N ALA A 846 -2.00 16.46 -50.80
CA ALA A 846 -1.96 15.00 -50.55
C ALA A 846 -0.66 14.48 -49.86
N ASP A 847 0.53 14.93 -50.30
CA ASP A 847 1.83 14.50 -49.72
C ASP A 847 2.22 15.30 -48.45
N SER A 848 1.60 16.47 -48.20
CA SER A 848 1.79 17.26 -46.98
C SER A 848 0.77 16.96 -45.88
N ARG A 849 -0.18 16.04 -46.14
CA ARG A 849 -1.15 15.55 -45.15
C ARG A 849 -0.59 14.48 -44.24
N ILE A 850 0.50 13.79 -44.56
CA ILE A 850 0.96 12.66 -43.74
C ILE A 850 2.06 13.10 -42.77
N VAL A 851 1.87 12.86 -41.48
CA VAL A 851 2.91 12.95 -40.45
C VAL A 851 3.89 11.81 -40.65
N ARG A 852 5.11 12.17 -41.03
CA ARG A 852 6.23 11.24 -41.18
C ARG A 852 6.92 11.07 -39.85
N LEU A 853 7.36 9.86 -39.59
CA LEU A 853 7.96 9.46 -38.33
C LEU A 853 9.46 9.23 -38.49
N THR A 854 10.18 9.40 -37.39
CA THR A 854 11.56 8.93 -37.27
C THR A 854 11.58 7.41 -37.08
N LEU A 855 12.74 6.79 -37.33
CA LEU A 855 12.95 5.34 -37.14
C LEU A 855 12.53 4.87 -35.74
N GLU A 856 12.84 5.66 -34.72
CA GLU A 856 12.45 5.40 -33.34
C GLU A 856 10.92 5.33 -33.16
N LEU A 857 10.18 6.33 -33.66
CA LEU A 857 8.73 6.39 -33.50
C LEU A 857 8.00 5.29 -34.28
N GLU A 858 8.52 4.91 -35.46
CA GLU A 858 8.04 3.74 -36.19
C GLU A 858 8.32 2.44 -35.41
N SER A 859 9.48 2.34 -34.78
CA SER A 859 9.80 1.16 -33.98
C SER A 859 8.94 1.07 -32.71
N ALA A 860 8.69 2.19 -32.03
CA ALA A 860 7.74 2.24 -30.91
C ALA A 860 6.32 1.81 -31.35
N LEU A 861 5.86 2.24 -32.53
CA LEU A 861 4.59 1.78 -33.10
C LEU A 861 4.56 0.26 -33.33
N LYS A 862 5.66 -0.31 -33.82
CA LYS A 862 5.79 -1.77 -33.97
C LYS A 862 5.78 -2.49 -32.63
N SER A 863 6.40 -1.95 -31.59
CA SER A 863 6.31 -2.48 -30.23
C SER A 863 4.87 -2.47 -29.71
N PHE A 864 4.13 -1.35 -29.87
CA PHE A 864 2.71 -1.31 -29.52
C PHE A 864 1.87 -2.35 -30.27
N LEU A 865 2.15 -2.55 -31.56
CA LEU A 865 1.49 -3.58 -32.39
C LEU A 865 1.77 -5.00 -31.89
N ARG A 866 3.01 -5.30 -31.45
CA ARG A 866 3.36 -6.62 -30.88
C ARG A 866 2.68 -6.88 -29.53
N CYS A 867 2.39 -5.83 -28.77
CA CYS A 867 1.62 -5.93 -27.53
C CYS A 867 0.11 -6.15 -27.73
N ALA A 868 -0.47 -5.83 -28.89
CA ALA A 868 -1.92 -5.85 -29.10
C ALA A 868 -2.50 -7.27 -29.19
N GLU A 869 -3.77 -7.47 -28.78
CA GLU A 869 -4.42 -8.79 -28.76
C GLU A 869 -5.01 -9.25 -30.10
N LYS A 870 -5.45 -8.30 -30.93
CA LYS A 870 -6.03 -8.58 -32.26
C LYS A 870 -4.94 -8.44 -33.32
N GLU A 871 -5.00 -9.28 -34.37
CA GLU A 871 -4.30 -9.03 -35.63
C GLU A 871 -4.84 -7.74 -36.26
N SER A 872 -4.38 -6.59 -35.78
CA SER A 872 -4.49 -5.34 -36.53
C SER A 872 -3.65 -5.54 -37.78
N GLN A 873 -4.32 -5.87 -38.90
CA GLN A 873 -3.73 -6.04 -40.22
C GLN A 873 -2.62 -5.02 -40.44
N PHE A 874 -1.38 -5.49 -40.34
CA PHE A 874 -0.20 -4.71 -40.69
C PHE A 874 -0.22 -4.56 -42.21
N SER A 875 -0.86 -3.48 -42.68
CA SER A 875 -0.54 -2.96 -44.01
C SER A 875 0.40 -1.78 -43.79
N PRO A 876 1.62 -1.80 -44.35
CA PRO A 876 2.51 -0.63 -44.39
C PRO A 876 1.83 0.64 -44.91
N ASP A 877 0.72 0.46 -45.65
CA ASP A 877 -0.06 1.53 -46.27
C ASP A 877 -1.18 2.08 -45.38
N LYS A 878 -1.43 1.51 -44.18
CA LYS A 878 -2.43 2.06 -43.25
C LYS A 878 -1.86 3.28 -42.53
N GLU A 879 -2.58 4.39 -42.65
CA GLU A 879 -2.26 5.69 -42.03
C GLU A 879 -2.95 5.88 -40.67
N GLU A 880 -3.86 4.98 -40.30
CA GLU A 880 -4.64 5.02 -39.06
C GLU A 880 -4.62 3.64 -38.38
N TYR A 881 -4.35 3.62 -37.07
CA TYR A 881 -4.32 2.43 -36.23
C TYR A 881 -5.13 2.66 -34.96
N GLU A 882 -5.94 1.69 -34.58
CA GLU A 882 -6.59 1.62 -33.28
C GLU A 882 -6.23 0.27 -32.66
N LEU A 883 -5.48 0.32 -31.56
CA LEU A 883 -4.95 -0.85 -30.87
C LEU A 883 -5.69 -0.98 -29.55
N GLU A 884 -6.41 -2.09 -29.39
CA GLU A 884 -7.18 -2.42 -28.19
C GLU A 884 -6.37 -3.36 -27.29
N PHE A 885 -6.32 -3.03 -26.00
CA PHE A 885 -5.61 -3.79 -24.98
C PHE A 885 -6.55 -4.12 -23.83
N ASN A 886 -6.74 -5.41 -23.55
CA ASN A 886 -7.26 -5.86 -22.26
C ASN A 886 -6.05 -6.12 -21.34
N LEU A 887 -5.99 -5.42 -20.21
CA LEU A 887 -4.82 -5.47 -19.36
C LEU A 887 -4.93 -6.65 -18.38
N ASP A 888 -4.53 -7.82 -18.86
CA ASP A 888 -4.21 -8.99 -18.05
C ASP A 888 -2.68 -9.17 -17.91
N GLU A 889 -2.25 -10.19 -17.16
CA GLU A 889 -0.83 -10.46 -16.94
C GLU A 889 -0.08 -10.82 -18.24
N LYS A 890 -0.76 -11.38 -19.23
CA LYS A 890 -0.16 -11.75 -20.52
C LYS A 890 0.12 -10.50 -21.34
N THR A 891 -0.83 -9.58 -21.42
CA THR A 891 -0.66 -8.28 -22.08
C THR A 891 0.38 -7.43 -21.35
N ALA A 892 0.36 -7.41 -20.01
CA ALA A 892 1.39 -6.75 -19.21
C ALA A 892 2.79 -7.33 -19.46
N SER A 893 2.94 -8.66 -19.57
CA SER A 893 4.22 -9.31 -19.90
C SER A 893 4.76 -8.86 -21.25
N ARG A 894 3.91 -8.81 -22.29
CA ARG A 894 4.32 -8.32 -23.62
C ARG A 894 4.83 -6.88 -23.58
N PHE A 895 4.17 -5.99 -22.83
CA PHE A 895 4.70 -4.64 -22.63
C PHE A 895 6.04 -4.62 -21.90
N ARG A 896 6.26 -5.50 -20.92
CA ARG A 896 7.54 -5.61 -20.19
C ARG A 896 8.66 -6.24 -21.01
N GLU A 897 8.33 -7.02 -22.04
CA GLU A 897 9.28 -7.55 -23.04
C GLU A 897 9.68 -6.47 -24.05
N GLU A 898 8.74 -5.62 -24.46
CA GLU A 898 8.95 -4.58 -25.49
C GLU A 898 9.55 -3.29 -24.95
N PHE A 899 9.28 -2.94 -23.70
CA PHE A 899 9.73 -1.71 -23.07
C PHE A 899 10.46 -2.01 -21.76
N SER A 900 11.62 -1.38 -21.57
CA SER A 900 12.53 -1.68 -20.45
C SER A 900 11.95 -1.32 -19.08
N ASN A 901 11.13 -0.26 -18.99
CA ASN A 901 10.50 0.19 -17.76
C ASN A 901 9.29 1.11 -18.03
N ALA A 902 8.62 1.53 -16.95
CA ALA A 902 7.47 2.41 -16.99
C ALA A 902 7.76 3.76 -17.67
N GLU A 903 8.94 4.35 -17.42
CA GLU A 903 9.37 5.63 -18.02
C GLU A 903 9.52 5.46 -19.55
N ALA A 904 10.13 4.37 -20.02
CA ALA A 904 10.31 4.10 -21.45
C ALA A 904 8.97 3.98 -22.19
N LEU A 905 8.01 3.24 -21.63
CA LEU A 905 6.66 3.13 -22.19
C LEU A 905 5.93 4.49 -22.18
N PHE A 906 6.05 5.25 -21.08
CA PHE A 906 5.45 6.59 -21.00
C PHE A 906 6.05 7.53 -22.05
N MET A 907 7.38 7.55 -22.19
CA MET A 907 8.06 8.40 -23.15
C MET A 907 7.68 8.04 -24.58
N ALA A 908 7.49 6.75 -24.91
CA ALA A 908 6.99 6.34 -26.22
C ALA A 908 5.60 6.93 -26.51
N MET A 909 4.65 6.83 -25.59
CA MET A 909 3.31 7.44 -25.73
C MET A 909 3.37 8.97 -25.74
N HIS A 910 4.21 9.57 -24.90
CA HIS A 910 4.36 11.01 -24.77
C HIS A 910 4.92 11.62 -26.06
N LYS A 911 5.99 11.06 -26.63
CA LYS A 911 6.56 11.54 -27.91
C LYS A 911 5.55 11.53 -29.05
N TRP A 912 4.71 10.50 -29.10
CA TRP A 912 3.59 10.42 -30.03
C TRP A 912 2.54 11.52 -29.79
N SER A 913 2.20 11.79 -28.52
CA SER A 913 1.29 12.88 -28.16
C SER A 913 1.85 14.27 -28.52
N LEU A 914 3.18 14.47 -28.49
CA LEU A 914 3.82 15.71 -28.93
C LEU A 914 3.57 16.00 -30.42
N LEU A 915 3.40 14.97 -31.26
CA LEU A 915 3.10 15.12 -32.68
C LEU A 915 1.73 15.76 -32.92
N ASN A 916 0.83 15.79 -31.93
CA ASN A 916 -0.43 16.52 -32.05
C ASN A 916 -0.21 18.00 -32.39
N ALA A 917 0.90 18.62 -31.95
CA ALA A 917 1.24 20.00 -32.29
C ALA A 917 1.38 20.24 -33.81
N LEU A 918 1.68 19.20 -34.60
CA LEU A 918 1.82 19.29 -36.05
C LEU A 918 0.49 19.50 -36.80
N VAL A 919 -0.64 19.27 -36.13
CA VAL A 919 -2.00 19.52 -36.65
C VAL A 919 -2.34 21.01 -36.60
N LEU A 920 -1.75 21.74 -35.65
CA LEU A 920 -1.99 23.16 -35.47
C LEU A 920 -1.39 23.99 -36.61
N SER A 921 -2.11 25.05 -36.99
CA SER A 921 -1.62 26.04 -37.97
C SER A 921 -0.34 26.74 -37.47
N ASP A 922 0.43 27.31 -38.39
CA ASP A 922 1.66 28.02 -38.02
C ASP A 922 1.35 29.22 -37.09
N ALA A 923 0.24 29.93 -37.30
CA ALA A 923 -0.24 31.00 -36.41
C ALA A 923 -0.53 30.48 -34.98
N GLN A 924 -1.23 29.34 -34.87
CA GLN A 924 -1.51 28.70 -33.59
C GLN A 924 -0.24 28.21 -32.89
N ARG A 925 0.70 27.59 -33.63
CA ARG A 925 1.98 27.15 -33.05
C ARG A 925 2.84 28.31 -32.54
N THR A 926 2.72 29.49 -33.16
CA THR A 926 3.47 30.67 -32.74
C THR A 926 3.08 31.13 -31.33
N VAL A 927 1.88 30.78 -30.83
CA VAL A 927 1.46 31.04 -29.45
C VAL A 927 2.41 30.37 -28.44
N PHE A 928 2.87 29.15 -28.72
CA PHE A 928 3.81 28.42 -27.85
C PHE A 928 5.27 28.86 -28.03
N LEU A 929 5.59 29.55 -29.13
CA LEU A 929 6.95 29.93 -29.53
C LEU A 929 7.24 31.42 -29.29
N LYS A 930 6.47 32.10 -28.43
CA LYS A 930 6.67 33.51 -28.10
C LYS A 930 8.06 33.74 -27.52
N GLU A 931 8.71 34.81 -27.98
CA GLU A 931 10.05 35.22 -27.51
C GLU A 931 10.03 35.71 -26.05
N ASP A 932 8.93 36.34 -25.64
CA ASP A 932 8.74 36.91 -24.32
C ASP A 932 7.45 36.39 -23.70
N ILE A 933 7.59 35.37 -22.83
CA ILE A 933 6.48 34.72 -22.13
C ILE A 933 5.87 35.59 -21.02
N THR A 934 6.51 36.71 -20.68
CA THR A 934 6.04 37.64 -19.65
C THR A 934 4.99 38.62 -20.18
N LYS A 935 4.96 38.85 -21.50
CA LYS A 935 3.96 39.70 -22.17
C LYS A 935 2.65 38.95 -22.31
N GLY A 936 1.71 39.27 -21.42
CA GLY A 936 0.40 38.63 -21.35
C GLY A 936 -0.39 38.71 -22.65
N THR A 937 -1.05 37.61 -22.99
CA THR A 937 -2.11 37.55 -23.99
C THR A 937 -3.27 36.78 -23.42
N LEU A 938 -4.49 37.29 -23.61
CA LEU A 938 -5.77 36.69 -23.20
C LEU A 938 -6.15 35.45 -24.04
N GLU A 939 -5.17 34.69 -24.53
CA GLU A 939 -5.37 33.59 -25.48
C GLU A 939 -5.09 32.26 -24.79
N ARG A 940 -6.13 31.43 -24.64
CA ARG A 940 -5.94 30.02 -24.26
C ARG A 940 -5.05 29.35 -25.33
N PRO A 941 -4.05 28.54 -24.95
CA PRO A 941 -3.23 27.84 -25.90
C PRO A 941 -4.10 26.96 -26.81
N PRO A 942 -3.82 26.95 -28.12
CA PRO A 942 -4.64 26.22 -29.07
C PRO A 942 -4.55 24.71 -28.80
N SER A 943 -5.71 24.07 -28.68
CA SER A 943 -5.82 22.62 -28.48
C SER A 943 -6.26 21.91 -29.75
N VAL A 944 -5.88 20.63 -29.88
CA VAL A 944 -6.27 19.78 -31.01
C VAL A 944 -7.50 18.96 -30.61
N PRO A 945 -8.62 19.06 -31.35
CA PRO A 945 -9.81 18.25 -31.09
C PRO A 945 -9.46 16.75 -31.13
N PRO A 946 -10.03 15.90 -30.25
CA PRO A 946 -9.69 14.47 -30.18
C PRO A 946 -9.71 13.73 -31.52
N LYS A 947 -10.67 14.03 -32.39
CA LYS A 947 -10.81 13.42 -33.73
C LYS A 947 -9.66 13.74 -34.70
N ASP A 948 -8.98 14.87 -34.48
CA ASP A 948 -7.91 15.38 -35.34
C ASP A 948 -6.52 15.08 -34.75
N ARG A 949 -6.45 14.40 -33.60
CA ARG A 949 -5.18 14.07 -32.94
C ARG A 949 -4.43 12.99 -33.71
N ILE A 950 -3.12 13.15 -33.75
CA ILE A 950 -2.17 12.14 -34.26
C ILE A 950 -2.06 10.97 -33.29
N PHE A 951 -2.16 11.24 -31.99
CA PHE A 951 -2.17 10.21 -30.95
C PHE A 951 -3.13 10.58 -29.81
N ASN A 952 -3.91 9.60 -29.37
CA ASN A 952 -4.67 9.68 -28.13
C ASN A 952 -4.93 8.31 -27.50
N ILE A 953 -5.04 8.31 -26.17
CA ILE A 953 -5.57 7.19 -25.41
C ILE A 953 -7.08 7.33 -25.37
N ALA A 954 -7.81 6.26 -25.68
CA ALA A 954 -9.26 6.21 -25.71
C ALA A 954 -9.78 5.00 -24.91
N ASP A 955 -11.05 5.03 -24.55
CA ASP A 955 -11.79 3.89 -23.97
C ASP A 955 -11.08 3.24 -22.76
N LEU A 956 -10.39 4.06 -21.95
CA LEU A 956 -9.70 3.61 -20.74
C LEU A 956 -10.74 3.25 -19.67
N LYS A 957 -10.70 1.99 -19.24
CA LYS A 957 -11.57 1.43 -18.20
C LYS A 957 -10.76 0.97 -17.01
N LEU A 958 -11.29 1.21 -15.82
CA LEU A 958 -10.63 0.95 -14.54
C LEU A 958 -11.45 -0.02 -13.70
N ASN A 959 -10.77 -0.88 -12.97
CA ASN A 959 -11.38 -1.72 -11.94
C ASN A 959 -11.33 -0.99 -10.59
N LEU A 960 -12.45 -1.06 -9.87
CA LEU A 960 -12.57 -0.53 -8.52
C LEU A 960 -12.52 -1.64 -7.47
N SER A 961 -12.05 -1.30 -6.27
CA SER A 961 -12.04 -2.19 -5.10
C SER A 961 -13.38 -2.21 -4.37
N THR A 962 -14.09 -1.07 -4.28
CA THR A 962 -15.37 -0.95 -3.55
C THR A 962 -16.26 0.15 -4.15
N PRO A 963 -17.41 -0.20 -4.77
CA PRO A 963 -17.85 -1.55 -5.11
C PRO A 963 -16.91 -2.18 -6.16
N ALA A 964 -16.83 -3.51 -6.19
CA ALA A 964 -16.01 -4.23 -7.17
C ALA A 964 -16.66 -4.19 -8.56
N ILE A 965 -16.44 -3.10 -9.29
CA ILE A 965 -17.00 -2.83 -10.62
C ILE A 965 -15.93 -2.29 -11.56
N THR A 966 -16.18 -2.36 -12.86
CA THR A 966 -15.40 -1.66 -13.88
C THR A 966 -16.11 -0.36 -14.27
N ILE A 967 -15.38 0.75 -14.29
CA ILE A 967 -15.89 2.07 -14.70
C ILE A 967 -15.04 2.65 -15.83
N ASP A 968 -15.60 3.60 -16.58
CA ASP A 968 -14.81 4.43 -17.48
C ASP A 968 -13.92 5.39 -16.66
N TYR A 969 -12.76 5.74 -17.20
CA TYR A 969 -11.79 6.65 -16.56
C TYR A 969 -12.42 7.97 -16.11
N SER A 970 -13.42 8.47 -16.83
CA SER A 970 -14.18 9.68 -16.50
C SER A 970 -15.07 9.56 -15.25
N GLY A 971 -15.24 8.35 -14.71
CA GLY A 971 -15.99 8.10 -13.48
C GLY A 971 -15.20 8.36 -12.19
N LEU A 972 -13.91 8.71 -12.28
CA LEU A 972 -13.12 9.14 -11.13
C LEU A 972 -13.48 10.57 -10.72
N SER A 973 -13.35 10.85 -9.43
CA SER A 973 -13.44 12.22 -8.92
C SER A 973 -12.22 13.07 -9.33
N ASP A 974 -12.38 14.39 -9.39
CA ASP A 974 -11.26 15.32 -9.65
C ASP A 974 -10.09 15.11 -8.67
N GLY A 975 -10.40 14.79 -7.41
CA GLY A 975 -9.41 14.43 -6.39
C GLY A 975 -8.65 13.15 -6.76
N GLU A 976 -9.35 12.08 -7.15
CA GLU A 976 -8.71 10.81 -7.58
C GLU A 976 -7.84 11.04 -8.84
N HIS A 977 -8.31 11.83 -9.81
CA HIS A 977 -7.51 12.22 -10.97
C HIS A 977 -6.24 12.98 -10.56
N GLN A 978 -6.35 14.00 -9.72
CA GLN A 978 -5.21 14.77 -9.24
C GLN A 978 -4.23 13.89 -8.45
N PHE A 979 -4.74 12.95 -7.64
CA PHE A 979 -3.92 12.05 -6.84
C PHE A 979 -3.04 11.17 -7.73
N ILE A 980 -3.65 10.53 -8.73
CA ILE A 980 -2.95 9.71 -9.73
C ILE A 980 -1.94 10.56 -10.50
N GLN A 981 -2.30 11.79 -10.87
CA GLN A 981 -1.43 12.66 -11.63
C GLN A 981 -0.21 13.09 -10.82
N VAL A 982 -0.37 13.48 -9.56
CA VAL A 982 0.75 13.94 -8.71
C VAL A 982 1.63 12.76 -8.28
N PHE A 983 1.07 11.80 -7.55
CA PHE A 983 1.84 10.71 -6.96
C PHE A 983 2.20 9.62 -7.97
N GLY A 984 1.34 9.37 -8.96
CA GLY A 984 1.64 8.46 -10.07
C GLY A 984 2.78 9.00 -10.96
N THR A 985 2.90 10.32 -11.14
CA THR A 985 4.06 10.91 -11.85
C THR A 985 5.35 10.69 -11.08
N VAL A 986 5.37 10.93 -9.77
CA VAL A 986 6.56 10.70 -8.95
C VAL A 986 6.94 9.21 -8.96
N MET A 987 5.96 8.31 -8.87
CA MET A 987 6.19 6.87 -8.98
C MET A 987 6.70 6.45 -10.37
N LEU A 988 6.21 7.08 -11.44
CA LEU A 988 6.62 6.83 -12.82
C LEU A 988 8.09 7.22 -13.03
N PHE A 989 8.47 8.45 -12.65
CA PHE A 989 9.82 9.01 -12.80
C PHE A 989 10.68 8.76 -11.55
N ASN A 990 10.82 7.49 -11.17
CA ASN A 990 11.53 7.03 -9.97
C ASN A 990 13.08 7.12 -10.07
N GLU A 991 13.64 7.52 -11.22
CA GLU A 991 15.09 7.64 -11.36
C GLU A 991 15.60 8.95 -10.74
N PRO A 992 16.65 8.90 -9.89
CA PRO A 992 17.13 10.05 -9.12
C PRO A 992 17.51 11.30 -9.94
N GLY A 993 17.58 12.45 -9.26
CA GLY A 993 18.06 13.70 -9.85
C GLY A 993 17.05 14.49 -10.68
N SER A 994 15.75 14.27 -10.45
CA SER A 994 14.66 15.01 -11.11
C SER A 994 14.20 16.20 -10.26
N LEU A 995 13.77 17.28 -10.92
CA LEU A 995 13.18 18.48 -10.31
C LEU A 995 11.67 18.50 -10.59
N PHE A 996 10.86 18.46 -9.54
CA PHE A 996 9.40 18.55 -9.60
C PHE A 996 8.92 19.95 -9.21
N LEU A 997 8.15 20.55 -10.11
CA LEU A 997 7.64 21.91 -10.04
C LEU A 997 6.10 21.85 -9.98
N PHE A 998 5.55 21.84 -8.77
CA PHE A 998 4.12 21.61 -8.53
C PHE A 998 3.43 22.90 -8.07
N ASP A 999 2.43 23.34 -8.84
CA ASP A 999 1.55 24.45 -8.47
C ASP A 999 0.20 23.91 -7.99
N GLU A 1000 -0.05 24.06 -6.68
CA GLU A 1000 -1.26 23.61 -5.97
C GLU A 1000 -1.60 22.11 -6.19
N PRO A 1001 -0.66 21.17 -5.95
CA PRO A 1001 -0.88 19.74 -6.16
C PRO A 1001 -1.98 19.12 -5.29
N GLU A 1002 -2.48 19.82 -4.28
CA GLU A 1002 -3.48 19.35 -3.31
C GLU A 1002 -4.85 20.03 -3.39
N SER A 1003 -5.10 20.86 -4.42
CA SER A 1003 -6.29 21.71 -4.51
C SER A 1003 -7.62 20.94 -4.53
N HIS A 1004 -7.70 19.77 -5.17
CA HIS A 1004 -8.87 18.88 -5.17
C HIS A 1004 -8.77 17.73 -4.17
N PHE A 1005 -7.70 17.67 -3.37
CA PHE A 1005 -7.55 16.64 -2.35
C PHE A 1005 -8.55 16.84 -1.22
N ASN A 1006 -9.09 15.72 -0.72
CA ASN A 1006 -9.85 15.74 0.53
C ASN A 1006 -8.93 16.11 1.72
N PRO A 1007 -9.49 16.53 2.87
CA PRO A 1007 -8.68 16.95 4.01
C PRO A 1007 -7.66 15.92 4.50
N GLU A 1008 -7.99 14.62 4.48
CA GLU A 1008 -7.06 13.56 4.87
C GLU A 1008 -5.81 13.56 3.97
N TRP A 1009 -5.98 13.55 2.66
CA TRP A 1009 -4.85 13.52 1.72
C TRP A 1009 -4.00 14.80 1.81
N ARG A 1010 -4.64 15.96 2.05
CA ARG A 1010 -3.91 17.22 2.31
C ARG A 1010 -3.02 17.14 3.55
N THR A 1011 -3.49 16.52 4.64
CA THR A 1011 -2.67 16.31 5.85
C THR A 1011 -1.58 15.27 5.68
N ARG A 1012 -1.77 14.31 4.76
CA ARG A 1012 -0.86 13.20 4.52
C ARG A 1012 0.07 13.40 3.34
N PHE A 1013 0.04 14.54 2.66
CA PHE A 1013 0.80 14.81 1.43
C PHE A 1013 2.27 14.40 1.54
N ASN A 1014 2.99 14.92 2.54
CA ASN A 1014 4.41 14.61 2.74
C ASN A 1014 4.63 13.15 3.17
N VAL A 1015 3.69 12.54 3.89
CA VAL A 1015 3.77 11.11 4.29
C VAL A 1015 3.66 10.22 3.05
N ILE A 1016 2.75 10.55 2.14
CA ILE A 1016 2.55 9.83 0.88
C ILE A 1016 3.79 10.00 0.00
N LEU A 1017 4.29 11.23 -0.14
CA LEU A 1017 5.49 11.52 -0.92
C LEU A 1017 6.72 10.75 -0.39
N ASN A 1018 6.90 10.68 0.94
CA ASN A 1018 7.96 9.90 1.58
C ASN A 1018 7.81 8.39 1.44
N SER A 1019 6.61 7.89 1.16
CA SER A 1019 6.38 6.46 0.96
C SER A 1019 6.79 5.98 -0.43
N LEU A 1020 6.94 6.91 -1.39
CA LEU A 1020 7.32 6.59 -2.75
C LEU A 1020 8.82 6.27 -2.85
N PRO A 1021 9.21 5.23 -3.60
CA PRO A 1021 10.62 4.91 -3.84
C PRO A 1021 11.38 6.11 -4.41
N ASN A 1022 12.65 6.25 -4.03
CA ASN A 1022 13.59 7.30 -4.46
C ASN A 1022 13.11 8.76 -4.40
N ALA A 1023 11.92 9.07 -3.87
CA ALA A 1023 11.40 10.42 -3.82
C ALA A 1023 12.37 11.39 -3.11
N LYS A 1024 13.07 10.94 -2.06
CA LYS A 1024 14.07 11.73 -1.34
C LYS A 1024 15.31 12.12 -2.16
N LEU A 1025 15.47 11.54 -3.36
CA LEU A 1025 16.55 11.81 -4.30
C LEU A 1025 16.11 12.77 -5.43
N HIS A 1026 14.94 13.38 -5.27
CA HIS A 1026 14.37 14.40 -6.15
C HIS A 1026 14.21 15.71 -5.38
N GLU A 1027 14.26 16.82 -6.10
CA GLU A 1027 13.92 18.14 -5.55
C GLU A 1027 12.44 18.44 -5.84
N PHE A 1028 11.70 18.89 -4.83
CA PHE A 1028 10.31 19.29 -4.96
C PHE A 1028 10.14 20.76 -4.58
N MET A 1029 9.54 21.54 -5.46
CA MET A 1029 9.10 22.89 -5.17
C MET A 1029 7.59 22.97 -5.37
N ILE A 1030 6.89 23.30 -4.28
CA ILE A 1030 5.44 23.22 -4.19
C ILE A 1030 4.89 24.60 -3.84
N SER A 1031 4.07 25.17 -4.72
CA SER A 1031 3.24 26.34 -4.41
C SER A 1031 1.93 25.87 -3.79
N THR A 1032 1.57 26.44 -2.64
CA THR A 1032 0.40 26.00 -1.87
C THR A 1032 -0.27 27.14 -1.11
N HIS A 1033 -1.58 27.02 -0.92
CA HIS A 1033 -2.40 27.81 0.01
C HIS A 1033 -2.86 27.00 1.23
N SER A 1034 -2.48 25.73 1.29
CA SER A 1034 -2.97 24.75 2.24
C SER A 1034 -2.13 24.79 3.52
N PRO A 1035 -2.70 25.19 4.67
CA PRO A 1035 -1.99 25.08 5.95
C PRO A 1035 -1.69 23.61 6.31
N PHE A 1036 -2.42 22.65 5.73
CA PHE A 1036 -2.25 21.22 5.96
C PHE A 1036 -0.90 20.72 5.44
N LEU A 1037 -0.50 21.12 4.23
CA LEU A 1037 0.78 20.74 3.62
C LEU A 1037 1.95 21.42 4.35
N VAL A 1038 1.76 22.69 4.71
CA VAL A 1038 2.76 23.48 5.43
C VAL A 1038 3.02 22.93 6.83
N SER A 1039 1.97 22.45 7.53
CA SER A 1039 2.10 21.78 8.83
C SER A 1039 2.94 20.49 8.77
N GLY A 1040 2.99 19.84 7.60
CA GLY A 1040 3.85 18.68 7.37
C GLY A 1040 5.30 19.01 6.98
N SER A 1041 5.65 20.29 6.85
CA SER A 1041 6.93 20.76 6.29
C SER A 1041 7.72 21.53 7.34
N ARG A 1042 9.05 21.46 7.29
CA ARG A 1042 9.94 22.21 8.20
C ARG A 1042 9.96 23.68 7.83
N GLY A 1043 9.96 24.57 8.83
CA GLY A 1043 9.93 26.02 8.63
C GLY A 1043 11.08 26.53 7.77
N CYS A 1044 12.27 25.91 7.86
CA CYS A 1044 13.42 26.26 7.02
C CYS A 1044 13.17 26.07 5.52
N ASN A 1045 12.18 25.26 5.13
CA ASN A 1045 11.81 24.99 3.74
C ASN A 1045 10.49 25.68 3.35
N VAL A 1046 9.94 26.54 4.21
CA VAL A 1046 8.71 27.28 3.95
C VAL A 1046 9.04 28.73 3.65
N PHE A 1047 8.65 29.19 2.46
CA PHE A 1047 8.94 30.53 1.95
C PHE A 1047 7.64 31.31 1.84
N LYS A 1048 7.55 32.42 2.57
CA LYS A 1048 6.41 33.32 2.54
C LYS A 1048 6.58 34.37 1.45
N PHE A 1049 5.56 34.48 0.61
CA PHE A 1049 5.42 35.48 -0.44
C PHE A 1049 4.48 36.59 0.00
N GLU A 1050 5.00 37.82 0.01
CA GLU A 1050 4.27 39.02 0.35
C GLU A 1050 4.36 40.03 -0.79
N ARG A 1051 3.23 40.66 -1.12
CA ARG A 1051 3.17 41.67 -2.17
C ARG A 1051 3.01 43.06 -1.56
N ASN A 1052 4.03 43.90 -1.73
CA ASN A 1052 4.05 45.29 -1.29
C ASN A 1052 4.03 46.20 -2.53
N GLY A 1053 2.83 46.48 -3.04
CA GLY A 1053 2.64 47.23 -4.28
C GLY A 1053 3.16 46.47 -5.51
N ALA A 1054 4.17 47.02 -6.18
CA ALA A 1054 4.84 46.40 -7.33
C ALA A 1054 5.96 45.42 -6.94
N ASN A 1055 6.44 45.47 -5.69
CA ASN A 1055 7.50 44.59 -5.21
C ASN A 1055 6.89 43.33 -4.58
N VAL A 1056 7.38 42.16 -5.01
CA VAL A 1056 7.09 40.88 -4.37
C VAL A 1056 8.32 40.49 -3.54
N GLY A 1057 8.12 40.31 -2.24
CA GLY A 1057 9.13 39.75 -1.34
C GLY A 1057 8.93 38.25 -1.18
N CYS A 1058 10.00 37.48 -1.29
CA CYS A 1058 10.07 36.07 -0.90
C CYS A 1058 11.07 35.97 0.25
N LYS A 1059 10.64 35.44 1.41
CA LYS A 1059 11.53 35.20 2.55
C LYS A 1059 11.22 33.86 3.20
N PRO A 1060 12.23 33.13 3.68
CA PRO A 1060 11.97 31.99 4.56
C PRO A 1060 11.22 32.46 5.81
N VAL A 1061 10.35 31.62 6.34
CA VAL A 1061 9.68 31.91 7.61
C VAL A 1061 10.67 31.84 8.77
N ASP A 1062 10.45 32.65 9.80
CA ASP A 1062 11.29 32.76 11.00
C ASP A 1062 10.79 31.90 12.17
N PHE A 1063 9.86 30.99 11.92
CA PHE A 1063 9.27 30.09 12.91
C PHE A 1063 9.13 28.66 12.37
N GLU A 1064 9.03 27.67 13.26
CA GLU A 1064 8.82 26.26 12.86
C GLU A 1064 7.35 26.02 12.47
N THR A 1065 7.16 25.38 11.33
CA THR A 1065 5.86 25.03 10.76
C THR A 1065 5.51 23.56 10.98
N TYR A 1066 6.51 22.69 11.13
CA TYR A 1066 6.30 21.25 11.28
C TYR A 1066 5.56 20.92 12.58
N GLY A 1067 4.38 20.32 12.45
CA GLY A 1067 3.49 19.99 13.58
C GLY A 1067 2.70 21.17 14.14
N ALA A 1068 2.79 22.37 13.53
CA ALA A 1068 2.02 23.52 13.95
C ALA A 1068 0.52 23.33 13.65
N SER A 1069 -0.36 23.83 14.54
CA SER A 1069 -1.81 23.77 14.31
C SER A 1069 -2.23 24.62 13.10
N PHE A 1070 -3.30 24.22 12.43
CA PHE A 1070 -3.78 24.93 11.24
C PHE A 1070 -4.19 26.37 11.56
N ASP A 1071 -4.81 26.61 12.72
CA ASP A 1071 -5.19 27.96 13.16
C ASP A 1071 -3.96 28.86 13.34
N TYR A 1072 -2.89 28.32 13.93
CA TYR A 1072 -1.64 29.06 14.12
C TYR A 1072 -1.00 29.42 12.77
N LEU A 1073 -0.96 28.47 11.83
CA LEU A 1073 -0.41 28.70 10.50
C LEU A 1073 -1.26 29.69 9.69
N LEU A 1074 -2.59 29.56 9.73
CA LEU A 1074 -3.51 30.47 9.04
C LEU A 1074 -3.37 31.90 9.54
N ASN A 1075 -3.20 32.08 10.85
CA ASN A 1075 -2.91 33.38 11.42
C ASN A 1075 -1.54 33.93 11.00
N LYS A 1076 -0.47 33.15 11.16
CA LYS A 1076 0.91 33.62 10.89
C LYS A 1076 1.20 33.84 9.41
N LEU A 1077 0.69 32.98 8.53
CA LEU A 1077 0.97 33.02 7.10
C LEU A 1077 0.00 33.90 6.33
N PHE A 1078 -1.28 33.93 6.73
CA PHE A 1078 -2.34 34.60 5.97
C PHE A 1078 -3.08 35.70 6.75
N GLY A 1079 -2.76 35.92 8.03
CA GLY A 1079 -3.40 36.95 8.85
C GLY A 1079 -4.85 36.61 9.25
N ILE A 1080 -5.25 35.35 9.12
CA ILE A 1080 -6.61 34.91 9.46
C ILE A 1080 -6.68 34.68 10.98
N GLU A 1081 -7.37 35.58 11.68
CA GLU A 1081 -7.51 35.51 13.15
C GLU A 1081 -8.64 34.60 13.62
N SER A 1082 -9.60 34.30 12.74
CA SER A 1082 -10.83 33.57 13.06
C SER A 1082 -11.22 32.64 11.93
N MET A 1083 -11.72 31.46 12.29
CA MET A 1083 -12.09 30.38 11.37
C MET A 1083 -13.59 30.34 11.07
N ILE A 1084 -14.37 31.26 11.64
CA ILE A 1084 -15.80 31.42 11.35
C ILE A 1084 -16.02 32.55 10.35
N ASP A 1085 -17.18 32.55 9.71
CA ASP A 1085 -17.57 33.59 8.76
C ASP A 1085 -17.49 35.01 9.37
N GLN A 1086 -17.10 35.99 8.56
CA GLN A 1086 -16.93 37.37 9.03
C GLN A 1086 -18.24 37.99 9.52
N ASN A 1087 -19.38 37.67 8.90
CA ASN A 1087 -20.67 38.19 9.35
C ASN A 1087 -21.06 37.54 10.67
N ALA A 1088 -20.88 36.22 10.79
CA ALA A 1088 -21.14 35.52 12.03
C ALA A 1088 -20.27 36.04 13.19
N ARG A 1089 -18.99 36.34 12.91
CA ARG A 1089 -18.10 37.00 13.87
C ARG A 1089 -18.56 38.41 14.23
N ALA A 1090 -18.90 39.23 13.23
CA ALA A 1090 -19.34 40.60 13.45
C ALA A 1090 -20.64 40.65 14.27
N GLU A 1091 -21.59 39.78 13.98
CA GLU A 1091 -22.85 39.64 14.70
C GLU A 1091 -22.62 39.20 16.14
N LEU A 1092 -21.76 38.17 16.37
CA LEU A 1092 -21.34 37.78 17.71
C LEU A 1092 -20.65 38.93 18.47
N GLU A 1093 -19.75 39.66 17.83
CA GLU A 1093 -19.06 40.81 18.44
C GLU A 1093 -20.03 41.96 18.75
N GLU A 1094 -21.04 42.20 17.91
CA GLU A 1094 -22.07 43.21 18.13
C GLU A 1094 -23.01 42.82 19.28
N ILE A 1095 -23.43 41.56 19.35
CA ILE A 1095 -24.24 41.02 20.45
C ILE A 1095 -23.47 41.11 21.77
N ILE A 1096 -22.19 40.73 21.77
CA ILE A 1096 -21.32 40.83 22.94
C ILE A 1096 -21.16 42.29 23.38
N ARG A 1097 -20.88 43.20 22.42
CA ARG A 1097 -20.67 44.63 22.69
C ARG A 1097 -21.95 45.35 23.11
N GLY A 1098 -23.09 44.96 22.57
CA GLY A 1098 -24.40 45.50 22.91
C GLY A 1098 -24.80 45.17 24.34
N GLY A 1099 -24.23 44.13 24.94
CA GLY A 1099 -24.35 43.85 26.36
C GLY A 1099 -25.77 43.45 26.79
N ASN A 1100 -26.70 43.13 25.89
CA ASN A 1100 -28.04 42.69 26.29
C ASN A 1100 -28.01 41.19 26.64
N LYS A 1101 -28.33 40.85 27.89
CA LYS A 1101 -28.28 39.47 28.40
C LYS A 1101 -29.22 38.54 27.61
N GLU A 1102 -30.45 38.97 27.35
CA GLU A 1102 -31.44 38.17 26.62
C GLU A 1102 -31.02 37.94 25.16
N ALA A 1103 -30.41 38.95 24.53
CA ALA A 1103 -29.85 38.82 23.19
C ALA A 1103 -28.64 37.87 23.14
N MET A 1104 -27.78 37.91 24.15
CA MET A 1104 -26.64 36.99 24.29
C MET A 1104 -27.09 35.53 24.53
N GLU A 1105 -28.12 35.31 25.36
CA GLU A 1105 -28.68 33.99 25.63
C GLU A 1105 -29.34 33.37 24.39
N ASN A 1106 -30.12 34.16 23.65
CA ASN A 1106 -30.73 33.71 22.39
C ASN A 1106 -29.66 33.32 21.36
N ALA A 1107 -28.60 34.13 21.24
CA ALA A 1107 -27.49 33.86 20.33
C ALA A 1107 -26.72 32.55 20.63
N LEU A 1108 -26.81 31.99 21.84
CA LEU A 1108 -26.21 30.68 22.13
C LEU A 1108 -26.86 29.55 21.32
N GLY A 1109 -28.14 29.67 20.99
CA GLY A 1109 -28.88 28.70 20.15
C GLY A 1109 -28.66 28.91 18.65
N ASP A 1110 -28.35 30.13 18.24
CA ASP A 1110 -28.28 30.53 16.83
C ASP A 1110 -26.89 30.29 16.21
N PHE A 1111 -25.83 30.25 17.03
CA PHE A 1111 -24.45 30.06 16.56
C PHE A 1111 -23.88 28.67 16.89
N ALA A 1112 -23.19 28.06 15.93
CA ALA A 1112 -22.47 26.80 16.13
C ALA A 1112 -21.23 26.96 17.05
N GLU A 1113 -20.73 25.85 17.58
CA GLU A 1113 -19.56 25.84 18.46
C GLU A 1113 -18.32 26.42 17.78
N SER A 1114 -17.73 27.45 18.39
CA SER A 1114 -16.56 28.17 17.89
C SER A 1114 -15.78 28.81 19.04
N ARG A 1115 -14.53 29.21 18.78
CA ARG A 1115 -13.71 29.94 19.76
C ARG A 1115 -14.36 31.28 20.12
N GLU A 1116 -15.02 31.90 19.15
CA GLU A 1116 -15.72 33.17 19.26
C GLU A 1116 -16.98 33.03 20.11
N LYS A 1117 -17.75 31.93 19.95
CA LYS A 1117 -18.89 31.62 20.83
C LYS A 1117 -18.46 31.43 22.29
N ARG A 1118 -17.25 30.95 22.57
CA ARG A 1118 -16.74 30.91 23.96
C ARG A 1118 -16.61 32.29 24.59
N ARG A 1119 -16.32 33.34 23.81
CA ARG A 1119 -16.30 34.72 24.33
C ARG A 1119 -17.71 35.20 24.70
N LEU A 1120 -18.74 34.74 23.97
CA LEU A 1120 -20.14 35.00 24.30
C LEU A 1120 -20.52 34.33 25.63
N TYR A 1121 -20.14 33.07 25.85
CA TYR A 1121 -20.30 32.40 27.15
C TYR A 1121 -19.59 33.14 28.28
N GLN A 1122 -18.35 33.57 28.05
CA GLN A 1122 -17.56 34.29 29.05
C GLN A 1122 -18.18 35.65 29.40
N ALA A 1123 -18.65 36.40 28.41
CA ALA A 1123 -19.36 37.67 28.62
C ALA A 1123 -20.68 37.49 29.39
N LEU A 1124 -21.40 36.38 29.18
CA LEU A 1124 -22.60 36.03 29.94
C LEU A 1124 -22.27 35.74 31.41
N ILE A 1125 -21.22 34.95 31.67
CA ILE A 1125 -20.76 34.62 33.02
C ILE A 1125 -20.31 35.88 33.77
N GLU A 1126 -19.49 36.73 33.14
CA GLU A 1126 -19.04 38.01 33.72
C GLU A 1126 -20.21 38.93 34.10
N LYS A 1127 -21.32 38.87 33.33
CA LYS A 1127 -22.55 39.58 33.65
C LYS A 1127 -23.38 38.96 34.77
N GLU A 1128 -23.36 37.64 34.93
CA GLU A 1128 -24.06 36.93 36.01
C GLU A 1128 -23.34 37.06 37.35
N GLU A 1129 -22.00 37.11 37.35
CA GLU A 1129 -21.18 37.24 38.56
C GLU A 1129 -21.11 38.68 39.10
N GLY A 1130 -21.67 39.67 38.39
CA GLY A 1130 -21.77 41.05 38.88
C GLY A 1130 -20.42 41.72 39.11
N VAL A 1131 -19.37 41.30 38.40
CA VAL A 1131 -18.04 41.90 38.52
C VAL A 1131 -17.99 43.14 37.63
N LYS A 1132 -17.90 44.31 38.27
CA LYS A 1132 -17.70 45.62 37.64
C LYS A 1132 -16.30 45.78 37.08
#